data_AF-A0A7S4W6W0-F1
#
_entry.id   AF-A0A7S4W6W0-F1
#
_cell.length_a   1.000
_cell.length_b   1.000
_cell.length_c   1.000
_cell.angle_alpha   90.00
_cell.angle_beta   90.00
_cell.angle_gamma   90.00
#
_symmetry.space_group_name_H-M   'P 1'
#
loop_
_entity.id
_entity.type
_entity.pdbx_description
1 polymer ?
#
loop_
_entity_poly.entity_id
_entity_poly.type
_entity_poly.pdbx_seq_one_letter_code
_entity_poly.pdbx_strand_id
1 'polypeptide(L)'
;KNALLQGGANIIEAEVVGREVNVAVHKEITKLVVETLDEFLSPKSSGGKDQSGTVQSSSLPSLNISNQKLPIKAYQRVADAQAPPPSSEKGPSDKENKGISEQRKTLVLLHGWMGDKTEWDEVGYELTQSLDREWNIVSIDLPGHGDSPLTLSEPHNAIRSALNLEMIGNVKTQSKTMKRNSFSVDMIAKNVLQSLSIDHGIEKIDAICGYSLGGRVALAMQRLCSPSYDGQSQKRDMASSRLLDENTAMILLGSYPGELPSTDSETDKSTLPLSLERARRSRMRKDDSLSRKMMAVCNRLYVTKSSLSQNSIQWASFLTRWYGVKPLWGNLQESNRSDYEEMITRRTNALCSRGQEISAVLSAASPARSSQSDWRAVAPDKTLFIAGQLDEKYSVIGEKWKAAAVGMQYFEIPQAGHGLLVEASSQVAEAISDFLLGKLSPSHTGPEKDFTASGVARELPQTSNAAIASSAEQYKAKTAQRNISQSQPRIIVKPGVLDYDMFSLDMVSEGGKKRGVFGIGWGDNSFNSGSSVKQRQGYIISLVSGDGAAVGIGEVSPLSGLHKETLDDAEMQLCTIRDWLASSAIEDIPELDAAAVFSFDGALTGYIDTLYAAVGVSSPLLPSVRSGLEMSIILLASNACRLPLPRAIPKYAQEVSSIRGMLPVNGLILRGESLNISKERVYPSIKVKLGGQTAKGDALSLLQTQQSGGRYISKETKGKVRGDANRAWDEESAMLFAKSLEDVGADLTKIEFVEEPLKQQIDANGEWSMNAQVSRLEHFYAETGIKYAFDESLADLVTLHDYNFDGIASSLRTSLGDQTGCAAFVLKPALLGPELSMRLARLAHNEFGIGAVFSSSFDSGVGLAHTAILAAVSDSSQAKKDPSLYAHGVGTFSMLSGDTLSPQFGSYVNENGMINIPSLARSLYGLSIDEMKESSIMEDSEDFAPDDDNDDDKVLLSDGIESYQAS
;
A
#
# COMPACT_ATOMS: atom_id res chain seq x y z
N LYS A 1 20.30 -15.14 -29.82
CA LYS A 1 21.45 -14.36 -30.33
C LYS A 1 21.27 -13.87 -31.77
N ASN A 2 21.27 -14.73 -32.80
CA ASN A 2 21.14 -14.28 -34.21
C ASN A 2 19.86 -13.46 -34.51
N ALA A 3 18.73 -13.85 -33.91
CA ALA A 3 17.46 -13.09 -34.03
C ALA A 3 17.56 -11.66 -33.46
N LEU A 4 18.17 -11.51 -32.27
CA LEU A 4 18.40 -10.21 -31.62
C LEU A 4 19.30 -9.30 -32.47
N LEU A 5 20.34 -9.86 -33.09
CA LEU A 5 21.28 -9.12 -33.94
C LEU A 5 20.67 -8.66 -35.29
N GLN A 6 19.60 -9.32 -35.75
CA GLN A 6 18.95 -9.04 -37.03
C GLN A 6 17.67 -8.20 -36.90
N GLY A 7 17.24 -7.88 -35.66
CA GLY A 7 16.07 -7.03 -35.41
C GLY A 7 14.72 -7.67 -35.80
N GLY A 8 14.66 -9.00 -35.97
CA GLY A 8 13.45 -9.73 -36.34
C GLY A 8 12.86 -10.54 -35.18
N ALA A 9 11.53 -10.67 -35.15
CA ALA A 9 10.83 -11.58 -34.25
C ALA A 9 11.05 -13.04 -34.72
N ASN A 10 11.59 -13.90 -33.87
CA ASN A 10 11.73 -15.33 -34.14
C ASN A 10 11.22 -16.12 -32.93
N ILE A 11 10.46 -17.18 -33.19
CA ILE A 11 9.94 -18.10 -32.17
C ILE A 11 11.04 -19.09 -31.81
N ILE A 12 11.29 -19.28 -30.51
CA ILE A 12 12.14 -20.36 -30.01
C ILE A 12 11.21 -21.45 -29.48
N GLU A 13 11.05 -22.52 -30.25
CA GLU A 13 10.37 -23.72 -29.78
C GLU A 13 11.35 -24.57 -28.96
N ALA A 14 10.98 -24.88 -27.71
CA ALA A 14 11.73 -25.77 -26.84
C ALA A 14 10.82 -26.91 -26.39
N GLU A 15 11.30 -28.15 -26.49
CA GLU A 15 10.58 -29.33 -26.04
C GLU A 15 10.57 -29.37 -24.50
N VAL A 16 9.37 -29.36 -23.92
CA VAL A 16 9.16 -29.17 -22.48
C VAL A 16 9.53 -30.45 -21.71
N VAL A 17 10.51 -30.34 -20.80
CA VAL A 17 10.87 -31.41 -19.84
C VAL A 17 10.65 -30.91 -18.40
N GLY A 18 11.00 -31.72 -17.39
CA GLY A 18 10.75 -31.41 -15.96
C GLY A 18 11.22 -30.00 -15.51
N ARG A 19 10.57 -29.46 -14.48
CA ARG A 19 10.69 -28.06 -14.00
C ARG A 19 12.14 -27.56 -13.86
N GLU A 20 13.04 -28.37 -13.34
CA GLU A 20 14.46 -28.00 -13.17
C GLU A 20 15.16 -27.71 -14.50
N VAL A 21 14.86 -28.50 -15.54
CA VAL A 21 15.41 -28.33 -16.89
C VAL A 21 14.85 -27.07 -17.53
N ASN A 22 13.56 -26.80 -17.39
CA ASN A 22 12.96 -25.58 -17.94
C ASN A 22 13.48 -24.31 -17.28
N VAL A 23 13.71 -24.34 -15.95
CA VAL A 23 14.35 -23.24 -15.23
C VAL A 23 15.79 -23.05 -15.69
N ALA A 24 16.54 -24.12 -15.93
CA ALA A 24 17.90 -24.04 -16.45
C ALA A 24 17.94 -23.47 -17.89
N VAL A 25 17.00 -23.90 -18.75
CA VAL A 25 16.87 -23.38 -20.13
C VAL A 25 16.50 -21.90 -20.11
N HIS A 26 15.51 -21.48 -19.31
CA HIS A 26 15.16 -20.07 -19.18
C HIS A 26 16.32 -19.24 -18.63
N LYS A 27 17.05 -19.76 -17.63
CA LYS A 27 18.28 -19.10 -17.12
C LYS A 27 19.32 -18.90 -18.22
N GLU A 28 19.56 -19.89 -19.08
CA GLU A 28 20.50 -19.73 -20.19
C GLU A 28 19.99 -18.83 -21.33
N ILE A 29 18.68 -18.84 -21.63
CA ILE A 29 18.08 -17.88 -22.56
C ILE A 29 18.28 -16.47 -22.03
N THR A 30 17.95 -16.22 -20.76
CA THR A 30 18.08 -14.90 -20.16
C THR A 30 19.55 -14.47 -20.08
N LYS A 31 20.46 -15.38 -19.71
CA LYS A 31 21.91 -15.12 -19.75
C LYS A 31 22.39 -14.76 -21.16
N LEU A 32 21.98 -15.50 -22.20
CA LEU A 32 22.31 -15.21 -23.59
C LEU A 32 21.76 -13.86 -24.06
N VAL A 33 20.56 -13.47 -23.61
CA VAL A 33 19.97 -12.15 -23.88
C VAL A 33 20.81 -11.05 -23.23
N VAL A 34 21.18 -11.23 -21.95
CA VAL A 34 22.03 -10.30 -21.20
C VAL A 34 23.40 -10.16 -21.85
N GLU A 35 24.07 -11.27 -22.18
CA GLU A 35 25.38 -11.26 -22.86
C GLU A 35 25.32 -10.60 -24.24
N THR A 36 24.25 -10.85 -25.01
CA THR A 36 24.06 -10.23 -26.34
C THR A 36 23.81 -8.72 -26.23
N LEU A 37 23.05 -8.29 -25.21
CA LEU A 37 22.84 -6.87 -24.92
C LEU A 37 24.13 -6.20 -24.44
N ASP A 38 24.91 -6.86 -23.59
CA ASP A 38 26.23 -6.38 -23.15
C ASP A 38 27.18 -6.20 -24.34
N GLU A 39 27.20 -7.14 -25.28
CA GLU A 39 28.00 -7.08 -26.51
C GLU A 39 27.54 -5.95 -27.46
N PHE A 40 26.24 -5.65 -27.49
CA PHE A 40 25.66 -4.60 -28.33
C PHE A 40 25.79 -3.20 -27.74
N LEU A 41 25.71 -3.08 -26.42
CA LEU A 41 25.70 -1.81 -25.69
C LEU A 41 27.08 -1.40 -25.16
N SER A 42 28.08 -2.29 -25.19
CA SER A 42 29.47 -1.92 -24.89
C SER A 42 30.01 -0.93 -25.93
N PRO A 43 30.73 0.15 -25.52
CA PRO A 43 31.31 1.09 -26.46
C PRO A 43 32.33 0.36 -27.34
N LYS A 44 32.09 0.34 -28.66
CA LYS A 44 33.07 -0.17 -29.63
C LYS A 44 34.31 0.70 -29.52
N SER A 45 35.40 0.14 -28.98
CA SER A 45 36.72 0.76 -29.03
C SER A 45 37.04 1.05 -30.49
N SER A 46 37.05 2.34 -30.85
CA SER A 46 37.53 2.80 -32.14
C SER A 46 38.99 2.35 -32.30
N GLY A 47 39.30 1.85 -33.49
CA GLY A 47 40.48 1.04 -33.74
C GLY A 47 41.80 1.72 -33.38
N GLY A 48 42.56 1.04 -32.53
CA GLY A 48 44.02 1.12 -32.45
C GLY A 48 44.53 -0.31 -32.43
N LYS A 49 45.22 -0.73 -33.49
CA LYS A 49 45.96 -2.00 -33.52
C LYS A 49 47.02 -1.94 -32.44
N ASP A 50 46.92 -2.78 -31.41
CA ASP A 50 48.08 -3.40 -30.78
C ASP A 50 47.69 -4.76 -30.21
N GLN A 51 48.46 -5.77 -30.62
CA GLN A 51 48.32 -7.16 -30.22
C GLN A 51 49.07 -7.41 -28.91
N SER A 52 48.55 -8.37 -28.14
CA SER A 52 49.09 -8.97 -26.91
C SER A 52 48.76 -8.25 -25.60
N GLY A 53 47.85 -8.86 -24.84
CA GLY A 53 47.51 -8.46 -23.48
C GLY A 53 46.17 -9.04 -23.05
N THR A 54 46.19 -9.96 -22.10
CA THR A 54 45.05 -10.61 -21.46
C THR A 54 43.93 -9.62 -21.16
N VAL A 55 42.73 -9.82 -21.73
CA VAL A 55 41.54 -9.01 -21.43
C VAL A 55 41.14 -9.30 -19.98
N GLN A 56 41.54 -8.42 -19.06
CA GLN A 56 40.90 -8.32 -17.75
C GLN A 56 39.42 -7.97 -17.99
N SER A 57 38.53 -8.68 -17.31
CA SER A 57 37.10 -8.36 -17.25
C SER A 57 36.95 -6.89 -16.88
N SER A 58 36.42 -6.07 -17.80
CA SER A 58 36.09 -4.69 -17.54
C SER A 58 35.07 -4.62 -16.42
N SER A 59 35.52 -4.21 -15.24
CA SER A 59 34.67 -3.80 -14.13
C SER A 59 33.70 -2.72 -14.61
N LEU A 60 32.43 -2.87 -14.23
CA LEU A 60 31.38 -1.84 -14.32
C LEU A 60 31.94 -0.45 -13.94
N PRO A 61 31.51 0.65 -14.59
CA PRO A 61 31.89 1.98 -14.17
C PRO A 61 31.42 2.19 -12.72
N SER A 62 32.35 2.44 -11.81
CA SER A 62 32.01 2.85 -10.46
C SER A 62 31.31 4.21 -10.50
N LEU A 63 30.08 4.30 -9.97
CA LEU A 63 29.39 5.56 -9.66
C LEU A 63 30.28 6.41 -8.74
N ASN A 64 31.09 7.28 -9.33
CA ASN A 64 32.02 8.13 -8.60
C ASN A 64 31.40 9.52 -8.48
N ILE A 65 30.44 9.65 -7.54
CA ILE A 65 29.78 10.94 -7.22
C ILE A 65 30.73 11.85 -6.43
N SER A 66 31.86 11.34 -5.92
CA SER A 66 32.87 12.15 -5.25
C SER A 66 33.54 13.12 -6.23
N ASN A 67 33.56 14.42 -5.89
CA ASN A 67 34.21 15.52 -6.63
C ASN A 67 33.40 16.20 -7.75
N GLN A 68 32.08 16.33 -7.63
CA GLN A 68 31.29 17.14 -8.58
C GLN A 68 31.20 18.61 -8.16
N LYS A 69 31.53 19.53 -9.08
CA LYS A 69 31.28 20.97 -8.90
C LYS A 69 29.78 21.25 -8.97
N LEU A 70 29.21 21.72 -7.87
CA LEU A 70 27.79 22.01 -7.74
C LEU A 70 27.48 23.46 -8.15
N PRO A 71 26.41 23.71 -8.92
CA PRO A 71 25.99 25.06 -9.30
C PRO A 71 25.59 25.90 -8.08
N ILE A 72 26.08 27.14 -8.03
CA ILE A 72 25.77 28.12 -6.98
C ILE A 72 25.15 29.37 -7.60
N LYS A 73 24.26 30.04 -6.87
CA LYS A 73 23.69 31.35 -7.19
C LYS A 73 24.00 32.30 -6.04
N ALA A 74 24.54 33.48 -6.37
CA ALA A 74 24.77 34.56 -5.41
C ALA A 74 23.70 35.64 -5.59
N TYR A 75 23.16 36.14 -4.48
CA TYR A 75 22.16 37.20 -4.47
C TYR A 75 22.84 38.56 -4.34
N GLN A 76 22.42 39.53 -5.15
CA GLN A 76 22.92 40.90 -5.14
C GLN A 76 21.79 41.88 -4.87
N ARG A 77 22.10 43.03 -4.25
CA ARG A 77 21.10 44.09 -4.03
C ARG A 77 20.68 44.69 -5.37
N VAL A 78 19.39 44.98 -5.51
CA VAL A 78 18.80 45.55 -6.74
C VAL A 78 19.49 46.86 -7.18
N ALA A 79 19.98 47.66 -6.23
CA ALA A 79 20.71 48.90 -6.52
C ALA A 79 22.09 48.68 -7.19
N ASP A 80 22.72 47.52 -7.00
CA ASP A 80 24.04 47.20 -7.57
C ASP A 80 23.92 46.58 -8.98
N ALA A 81 22.76 45.99 -9.31
CA ALA A 81 22.46 45.42 -10.63
C ALA A 81 22.19 46.47 -11.73
N GLN A 82 21.96 47.74 -11.35
CA GLN A 82 21.74 48.87 -12.27
C GLN A 82 22.98 49.76 -12.45
N ALA A 83 24.13 49.44 -11.84
CA ALA A 83 25.39 50.12 -12.13
C ALA A 83 25.91 49.69 -13.51
N PRO A 84 26.31 50.62 -14.40
CA PRO A 84 26.90 50.24 -15.70
C PRO A 84 28.16 49.40 -15.49
N PRO A 85 28.46 48.44 -16.38
CA PRO A 85 29.66 47.61 -16.26
C PRO A 85 30.90 48.52 -16.23
N PRO A 86 31.92 48.23 -15.40
CA PRO A 86 33.13 49.02 -15.37
C PRO A 86 33.79 48.98 -16.76
N SER A 87 34.01 50.16 -17.33
CA SER A 87 34.69 50.34 -18.61
C SER A 87 36.08 49.71 -18.55
N SER A 88 36.37 48.83 -19.51
CA SER A 88 37.67 48.21 -19.71
C SER A 88 38.69 49.25 -20.22
N GLU A 89 39.33 49.97 -19.31
CA GLU A 89 40.60 50.63 -19.59
C GLU A 89 41.66 50.18 -18.59
N LYS A 90 42.67 49.47 -19.11
CA LYS A 90 43.94 49.21 -18.42
C LYS A 90 44.70 50.53 -18.30
N GLY A 91 44.84 51.04 -17.09
CA GLY A 91 45.83 52.06 -16.70
C GLY A 91 46.66 51.55 -15.51
N PRO A 92 47.98 51.76 -15.47
CA PRO A 92 48.86 51.10 -14.50
C PRO A 92 48.93 51.84 -13.17
N SER A 93 49.30 51.06 -12.15
CA SER A 93 49.85 51.44 -10.84
C SER A 93 48.98 52.32 -9.94
N ASP A 94 48.47 51.69 -8.87
CA ASP A 94 48.71 52.19 -7.52
C ASP A 94 48.85 51.01 -6.55
N LYS A 95 50.10 50.79 -6.13
CA LYS A 95 50.43 50.06 -4.90
C LYS A 95 50.10 50.99 -3.74
N GLU A 96 49.63 50.40 -2.64
CA GLU A 96 49.37 51.00 -1.33
C GLU A 96 47.90 51.32 -1.02
N ASN A 97 47.16 50.27 -0.68
CA ASN A 97 46.41 50.29 0.58
C ASN A 97 46.16 48.85 1.06
N LYS A 98 47.04 48.35 1.95
CA LYS A 98 46.73 47.22 2.84
C LYS A 98 45.77 47.72 3.92
N GLY A 99 44.52 47.99 3.52
CA GLY A 99 43.40 48.10 4.44
C GLY A 99 42.81 46.71 4.65
N ILE A 100 42.59 46.36 5.91
CA ILE A 100 41.97 45.12 6.41
C ILE A 100 40.91 44.61 5.42
N SER A 101 41.11 43.42 4.84
CA SER A 101 40.04 42.78 4.08
C SER A 101 38.93 42.44 5.07
N GLU A 102 37.85 43.23 5.10
CA GLU A 102 36.64 42.89 5.84
C GLU A 102 36.16 41.54 5.30
N GLN A 103 36.37 40.48 6.09
CA GLN A 103 35.95 39.13 5.76
C GLN A 103 34.42 39.14 5.75
N ARG A 104 33.83 39.06 4.55
CA ARG A 104 32.37 39.04 4.38
C ARG A 104 31.78 37.80 5.04
N LYS A 105 30.70 37.98 5.81
CA LYS A 105 29.97 36.86 6.43
C LYS A 105 29.23 36.08 5.34
N THR A 106 29.19 34.76 5.41
CA THR A 106 28.52 33.94 4.38
C THR A 106 27.28 33.24 4.93
N LEU A 107 26.14 33.42 4.25
CA LEU A 107 24.89 32.69 4.46
C LEU A 107 24.65 31.74 3.28
N VAL A 108 24.55 30.44 3.57
CA VAL A 108 24.27 29.39 2.57
C VAL A 108 22.83 28.90 2.68
N LEU A 109 22.12 28.82 1.55
CA LEU A 109 20.72 28.39 1.46
C LEU A 109 20.62 27.04 0.72
N LEU A 110 20.02 26.02 1.37
CA LEU A 110 19.87 24.66 0.85
C LEU A 110 18.40 24.29 0.61
N HIS A 111 18.07 23.87 -0.61
CA HIS A 111 16.70 23.60 -1.06
C HIS A 111 16.18 22.20 -0.68
N GLY A 112 14.88 21.94 -0.94
CA GLY A 112 14.20 20.67 -0.63
C GLY A 112 14.37 19.58 -1.69
N TRP A 113 13.80 18.40 -1.44
CA TRP A 113 13.96 17.20 -2.31
C TRP A 113 13.46 17.36 -3.75
N MET A 114 12.37 18.07 -3.99
CA MET A 114 11.88 18.33 -5.37
C MET A 114 12.28 19.71 -5.88
N GLY A 115 13.16 20.40 -5.16
CA GLY A 115 13.54 21.77 -5.42
C GLY A 115 14.87 21.90 -6.15
N ASP A 116 15.26 23.15 -6.35
CA ASP A 116 16.58 23.57 -6.79
C ASP A 116 16.94 24.91 -6.10
N LYS A 117 18.15 25.43 -6.33
CA LYS A 117 18.64 26.68 -5.72
C LYS A 117 17.72 27.90 -5.92
N THR A 118 16.86 27.91 -6.94
CA THR A 118 15.95 29.03 -7.24
C THR A 118 14.72 29.08 -6.33
N GLU A 119 14.45 28.03 -5.54
CA GLU A 119 13.37 28.05 -4.53
C GLU A 119 13.59 29.14 -3.46
N TRP A 120 14.84 29.58 -3.30
CA TRP A 120 15.22 30.61 -2.35
C TRP A 120 15.17 32.02 -2.92
N ASP A 121 14.74 32.22 -4.17
CA ASP A 121 14.92 33.51 -4.84
C ASP A 121 14.26 34.68 -4.11
N GLU A 122 12.99 34.54 -3.75
CA GLU A 122 12.26 35.58 -3.01
C GLU A 122 12.93 35.89 -1.66
N VAL A 123 13.18 34.83 -0.87
CA VAL A 123 13.83 34.96 0.44
C VAL A 123 15.23 35.57 0.31
N GLY A 124 16.03 35.09 -0.65
CA GLY A 124 17.40 35.54 -0.89
C GLY A 124 17.46 37.01 -1.26
N TYR A 125 16.60 37.47 -2.17
CA TYR A 125 16.54 38.89 -2.52
C TYR A 125 16.07 39.76 -1.35
N GLU A 126 15.06 39.33 -0.60
CA GLU A 126 14.61 40.07 0.60
C GLU A 126 15.72 40.17 1.65
N LEU A 127 16.45 39.07 1.90
CA LEU A 127 17.58 39.06 2.83
C LEU A 127 18.71 40.00 2.41
N THR A 128 18.97 40.18 1.10
CA THR A 128 19.95 41.19 0.67
C THR A 128 19.54 42.62 1.03
N GLN A 129 18.24 42.88 1.19
CA GLN A 129 17.72 44.20 1.59
C GLN A 129 17.72 44.38 3.11
N SER A 130 17.40 43.34 3.88
CA SER A 130 17.26 43.39 5.34
C SER A 130 18.57 43.20 6.11
N LEU A 131 19.51 42.40 5.59
CA LEU A 131 20.83 42.19 6.19
C LEU A 131 21.86 43.20 5.68
N ASP A 132 22.88 43.49 6.50
CA ASP A 132 23.97 44.40 6.17
C ASP A 132 24.79 43.95 4.95
N ARG A 133 25.47 44.91 4.28
CA ARG A 133 26.29 44.66 3.07
C ARG A 133 27.47 43.72 3.29
N GLU A 134 27.78 43.39 4.54
CA GLU A 134 28.80 42.40 4.92
C GLU A 134 28.38 40.96 4.62
N TRP A 135 27.08 40.68 4.43
CA TRP A 135 26.57 39.33 4.15
C TRP A 135 26.65 38.98 2.66
N ASN A 136 27.34 37.89 2.37
CA ASN A 136 27.33 37.17 1.11
C ASN A 136 26.29 36.05 1.18
N ILE A 137 25.20 36.16 0.43
CA ILE A 137 24.09 35.20 0.46
C ILE A 137 24.14 34.36 -0.81
N VAL A 138 24.20 33.04 -0.64
CA VAL A 138 24.31 32.09 -1.75
C VAL A 138 23.35 30.92 -1.58
N SER A 139 22.75 30.46 -2.68
CA SER A 139 22.02 29.18 -2.77
C SER A 139 22.76 28.21 -3.68
N ILE A 140 22.68 26.91 -3.38
CA ILE A 140 23.43 25.87 -4.11
C ILE A 140 22.51 24.70 -4.45
N ASP A 141 22.70 24.11 -5.64
CA ASP A 141 21.99 22.89 -6.01
C ASP A 141 22.59 21.68 -5.29
N LEU A 142 21.73 20.83 -4.74
CA LEU A 142 22.12 19.55 -4.17
C LEU A 142 22.43 18.53 -5.30
N PRO A 143 23.34 17.57 -5.08
CA PRO A 143 23.58 16.47 -6.03
C PRO A 143 22.27 15.81 -6.48
N GLY A 144 22.09 15.67 -7.80
CA GLY A 144 20.89 15.10 -8.40
C GLY A 144 19.78 16.12 -8.72
N HIS A 145 19.91 17.38 -8.32
CA HIS A 145 18.89 18.43 -8.49
C HIS A 145 19.36 19.59 -9.36
N GLY A 146 18.42 20.46 -9.76
CA GLY A 146 18.71 21.72 -10.46
C GLY A 146 19.58 21.54 -11.69
N ASP A 147 20.72 22.23 -11.72
CA ASP A 147 21.71 22.17 -12.80
C ASP A 147 22.92 21.26 -12.45
N SER A 148 22.85 20.49 -11.34
CA SER A 148 23.96 19.61 -10.96
C SER A 148 24.20 18.54 -12.04
N PRO A 149 25.45 18.07 -12.26
CA PRO A 149 25.72 17.05 -13.29
C PRO A 149 24.87 15.79 -13.10
N LEU A 150 24.33 15.24 -14.19
CA LEU A 150 23.56 13.99 -14.14
C LEU A 150 24.48 12.82 -13.79
N THR A 151 24.15 12.08 -12.72
CA THR A 151 24.97 10.96 -12.20
C THR A 151 24.44 9.58 -12.58
N LEU A 152 23.16 9.47 -12.94
CA LEU A 152 22.49 8.19 -13.19
C LEU A 152 22.05 8.01 -14.65
N SER A 153 22.23 9.03 -15.48
CA SER A 153 21.79 9.10 -16.88
C SER A 153 22.68 8.34 -17.88
N GLU A 154 23.19 7.15 -17.52
CA GLU A 154 23.79 6.27 -18.51
C GLU A 154 22.66 5.53 -19.25
N PRO A 155 22.48 5.73 -20.58
CA PRO A 155 21.40 5.12 -21.37
C PRO A 155 21.28 3.61 -21.15
N HIS A 156 22.42 2.97 -20.91
CA HIS A 156 22.54 1.54 -20.63
C HIS A 156 21.81 1.08 -19.36
N ASN A 157 21.91 1.83 -18.26
CA ASN A 157 21.29 1.45 -16.99
C ASN A 157 19.77 1.67 -17.04
N ALA A 158 19.32 2.75 -17.68
CA ALA A 158 17.91 3.02 -17.92
C ALA A 158 17.24 1.91 -18.76
N ILE A 159 17.91 1.44 -19.82
CA ILE A 159 17.42 0.34 -20.66
C ILE A 159 17.38 -0.99 -19.89
N ARG A 160 18.42 -1.31 -19.11
CA ARG A 160 18.42 -2.53 -18.27
C ARG A 160 17.31 -2.53 -17.24
N SER A 161 17.11 -1.41 -16.57
CA SER A 161 16.09 -1.23 -15.55
C SER A 161 14.68 -1.32 -16.16
N ALA A 162 14.47 -0.68 -17.31
CA ALA A 162 13.22 -0.79 -18.07
C ALA A 162 12.91 -2.21 -18.54
N LEU A 163 13.94 -3.02 -18.81
CA LEU A 163 13.83 -4.42 -19.22
C LEU A 163 13.94 -5.41 -18.05
N ASN A 164 14.03 -4.93 -16.81
CA ASN A 164 14.15 -5.73 -15.59
C ASN A 164 15.36 -6.70 -15.56
N LEU A 165 16.49 -6.29 -16.16
CA LEU A 165 17.70 -7.12 -16.35
C LEU A 165 18.74 -6.98 -15.22
N GLU A 166 18.39 -6.32 -14.10
CA GLU A 166 19.34 -5.97 -13.04
C GLU A 166 19.78 -7.15 -12.14
N MET A 167 19.08 -8.29 -12.20
CA MET A 167 19.20 -9.36 -11.19
C MET A 167 20.07 -10.58 -11.53
N ILE A 168 20.83 -10.56 -12.63
CA ILE A 168 21.51 -11.78 -13.15
C ILE A 168 23.04 -11.75 -12.97
N GLY A 169 23.58 -10.74 -12.28
CA GLY A 169 24.99 -10.71 -11.88
C GLY A 169 25.26 -11.52 -10.60
N ASN A 170 26.26 -12.40 -10.63
CA ASN A 170 26.71 -13.24 -9.51
C ASN A 170 26.69 -12.52 -8.14
N VAL A 171 25.74 -12.93 -7.28
CA VAL A 171 25.45 -12.37 -5.94
C VAL A 171 26.65 -12.42 -4.98
N LYS A 172 27.64 -13.29 -5.21
CA LYS A 172 28.77 -13.48 -4.28
C LYS A 172 29.90 -12.45 -4.39
N THR A 173 30.06 -11.75 -5.52
CA THR A 173 31.13 -10.74 -5.69
C THR A 173 30.65 -9.30 -5.56
N GLN A 174 29.35 -9.03 -5.67
CA GLN A 174 28.81 -7.67 -5.53
C GLN A 174 28.65 -7.21 -4.07
N SER A 175 28.44 -8.14 -3.11
CA SER A 175 28.21 -7.81 -1.70
C SER A 175 29.43 -7.22 -0.97
N LYS A 176 30.67 -7.52 -1.40
CA LYS A 176 31.88 -6.99 -0.76
C LYS A 176 32.32 -5.61 -1.29
N THR A 177 31.97 -5.24 -2.52
CA THR A 177 32.42 -3.98 -3.14
C THR A 177 31.40 -2.84 -2.95
N MET A 178 30.11 -3.13 -2.81
CA MET A 178 29.07 -2.10 -2.58
C MET A 178 29.05 -1.53 -1.16
N LYS A 179 29.64 -2.19 -0.16
CA LYS A 179 29.69 -1.68 1.23
C LYS A 179 30.51 -0.39 1.41
N ARG A 180 31.18 0.14 0.38
CA ARG A 180 32.03 1.35 0.51
C ARG A 180 31.51 2.64 -0.14
N ASN A 181 30.48 2.64 -0.98
CA ASN A 181 30.02 3.85 -1.72
C ASN A 181 28.48 3.92 -1.92
N SER A 182 27.67 3.83 -0.86
CA SER A 182 26.22 4.05 -0.97
C SER A 182 25.89 5.55 -0.88
N PHE A 183 25.21 6.09 -1.90
CA PHE A 183 24.60 7.43 -1.90
C PHE A 183 23.79 7.65 -0.60
N SER A 184 24.04 8.73 0.14
CA SER A 184 23.46 9.00 1.47
C SER A 184 23.43 10.50 1.78
N VAL A 185 22.71 10.90 2.84
CA VAL A 185 22.70 12.30 3.32
C VAL A 185 24.12 12.79 3.63
N ASP A 186 24.95 11.96 4.26
CA ASP A 186 26.35 12.28 4.57
C ASP A 186 27.19 12.47 3.30
N MET A 187 26.95 11.67 2.26
CA MET A 187 27.63 11.84 0.98
C MET A 187 27.20 13.13 0.29
N ILE A 188 25.91 13.48 0.35
CA ILE A 188 25.40 14.75 -0.16
C ILE A 188 26.07 15.92 0.58
N ALA A 189 26.10 15.87 1.91
CA ALA A 189 26.74 16.89 2.75
C ALA A 189 28.23 17.05 2.44
N LYS A 190 28.98 15.95 2.26
CA LYS A 190 30.40 15.99 1.88
C LYS A 190 30.61 16.67 0.52
N ASN A 191 29.78 16.37 -0.48
CA ASN A 191 29.88 17.02 -1.79
C ASN A 191 29.57 18.51 -1.73
N VAL A 192 28.56 18.91 -0.94
CA VAL A 192 28.25 20.33 -0.72
C VAL A 192 29.42 21.05 -0.04
N LEU A 193 29.96 20.49 1.06
CA LEU A 193 31.13 21.03 1.76
C LEU A 193 32.34 21.17 0.82
N GLN A 194 32.63 20.11 0.07
CA GLN A 194 33.72 20.09 -0.88
C GLN A 194 33.55 21.17 -1.95
N SER A 195 32.36 21.27 -2.55
CA SER A 195 32.15 22.23 -3.63
C SER A 195 32.19 23.68 -3.14
N LEU A 196 31.61 23.97 -1.97
CA LEU A 196 31.69 25.30 -1.36
C LEU A 196 33.15 25.71 -1.07
N SER A 197 33.96 24.82 -0.50
CA SER A 197 35.36 25.13 -0.17
C SER A 197 36.29 25.13 -1.39
N ILE A 198 36.30 24.06 -2.18
CA ILE A 198 37.30 23.84 -3.23
C ILE A 198 36.90 24.54 -4.53
N ASP A 199 35.63 24.44 -4.95
CA ASP A 199 35.21 24.94 -6.27
C ASP A 199 34.80 26.41 -6.26
N HIS A 200 34.30 26.88 -5.12
CA HIS A 200 33.76 28.24 -4.95
C HIS A 200 34.54 29.10 -3.95
N GLY A 201 35.56 28.54 -3.29
CA GLY A 201 36.49 29.30 -2.44
C GLY A 201 35.89 29.88 -1.16
N ILE A 202 34.79 29.31 -0.66
CA ILE A 202 34.20 29.73 0.62
C ILE A 202 35.06 29.16 1.74
N GLU A 203 35.64 30.04 2.56
CA GLU A 203 36.52 29.65 3.66
C GLU A 203 35.75 29.38 4.95
N LYS A 204 34.63 30.08 5.18
CA LYS A 204 33.79 29.99 6.38
C LYS A 204 32.32 30.26 6.06
N ILE A 205 31.43 29.52 6.73
CA ILE A 205 29.97 29.70 6.71
C ILE A 205 29.52 30.22 8.07
N ASP A 206 29.04 31.46 8.12
CA ASP A 206 28.58 32.09 9.36
C ASP A 206 27.12 31.74 9.67
N ALA A 207 26.32 31.46 8.64
CA ALA A 207 24.96 30.97 8.77
C ALA A 207 24.60 29.98 7.67
N ILE A 208 23.79 28.97 8.00
CA ILE A 208 23.26 28.02 7.03
C ILE A 208 21.76 27.82 7.24
N CYS A 209 21.01 27.96 6.16
CA CYS A 209 19.57 27.80 6.14
C CYS A 209 19.20 26.63 5.24
N GLY A 210 18.35 25.72 5.72
CA GLY A 210 17.96 24.54 4.97
C GLY A 210 16.48 24.22 5.08
N TYR A 211 15.87 23.93 3.93
CA TYR A 211 14.47 23.53 3.82
C TYR A 211 14.35 22.03 3.55
N SER A 212 13.57 21.31 4.37
CA SER A 212 13.25 19.89 4.20
C SER A 212 14.49 18.96 4.09
N LEU A 213 14.86 18.51 2.87
CA LEU A 213 16.11 17.77 2.64
C LEU A 213 17.34 18.65 2.92
N GLY A 214 17.33 19.91 2.46
CA GLY A 214 18.41 20.85 2.67
C GLY A 214 18.74 21.08 4.14
N GLY A 215 17.75 21.12 5.03
CA GLY A 215 18.00 21.24 6.48
C GLY A 215 18.65 19.99 7.07
N ARG A 216 18.30 18.79 6.59
CA ARG A 216 18.96 17.54 7.00
C ARG A 216 20.39 17.46 6.47
N VAL A 217 20.64 17.99 5.28
CA VAL A 217 22.01 18.14 4.74
C VAL A 217 22.79 19.15 5.58
N ALA A 218 22.22 20.30 5.93
CA ALA A 218 22.86 21.30 6.80
C ALA A 218 23.26 20.71 8.17
N LEU A 219 22.36 19.94 8.78
CA LEU A 219 22.63 19.22 10.03
C LEU A 219 23.77 18.21 9.89
N ALA A 220 23.77 17.42 8.81
CA ALA A 220 24.86 16.48 8.53
C ALA A 220 26.18 17.21 8.27
N MET A 221 26.18 18.36 7.59
CA MET A 221 27.36 19.22 7.40
C MET A 221 27.92 19.67 8.75
N GLN A 222 27.07 20.19 9.64
CA GLN A 222 27.47 20.61 10.98
C GLN A 222 28.09 19.45 11.77
N ARG A 223 27.44 18.28 11.77
CA ARG A 223 27.96 17.08 12.44
C ARG A 223 29.32 16.64 11.89
N LEU A 224 29.49 16.62 10.57
CA LEU A 224 30.72 16.19 9.91
C LEU A 224 31.89 17.17 10.13
N CYS A 225 31.61 18.46 10.37
CA CYS A 225 32.61 19.48 10.70
C CYS A 225 32.90 19.59 12.22
N SER A 226 32.01 19.11 13.09
CA SER A 226 32.15 19.24 14.54
C SER A 226 33.16 18.24 15.16
N PRO A 227 34.16 18.69 15.93
CA PRO A 227 35.19 17.82 16.51
C PRO A 227 34.70 16.94 17.67
N SER A 228 33.54 17.24 18.24
CA SER A 228 33.04 16.69 19.51
C SER A 228 32.29 15.36 19.38
N TYR A 229 32.05 14.87 18.16
CA TYR A 229 31.02 13.84 17.92
C TYR A 229 31.55 12.45 17.55
N ASP A 230 32.78 12.31 17.06
CA ASP A 230 33.26 11.03 16.51
C ASP A 230 34.47 10.45 17.28
N GLY A 231 34.20 9.42 18.09
CA GLY A 231 35.20 8.63 18.81
C GLY A 231 35.96 7.63 17.93
N GLN A 232 35.76 7.64 16.61
CA GLN A 232 36.50 6.77 15.68
C GLN A 232 37.24 7.57 14.59
N SER A 233 38.55 7.37 14.57
CA SER A 233 39.50 7.89 13.59
C SER A 233 39.22 7.36 12.17
N GLN A 234 38.38 8.06 11.39
CA GLN A 234 38.51 8.06 9.93
C GLN A 234 39.39 9.23 9.49
N LYS A 235 40.30 8.99 8.54
CA LYS A 235 41.21 9.99 7.97
C LYS A 235 40.42 11.24 7.54
N ARG A 236 40.56 12.34 8.28
CA ARG A 236 39.92 13.62 7.98
C ARG A 236 40.56 14.23 6.75
N ASP A 237 39.75 14.61 5.76
CA ASP A 237 40.19 15.58 4.76
C ASP A 237 40.29 16.95 5.43
N MET A 238 41.51 17.48 5.54
CA MET A 238 41.80 18.69 6.33
C MET A 238 41.10 19.96 5.82
N ALA A 239 40.66 20.01 4.56
CA ALA A 239 40.07 21.20 3.95
C ALA A 239 38.61 21.47 4.38
N SER A 240 37.78 20.42 4.54
CA SER A 240 36.34 20.58 4.85
C SER A 240 36.04 20.80 6.35
N SER A 241 37.01 20.51 7.22
CA SER A 241 36.85 20.60 8.69
C SER A 241 36.81 22.02 9.27
N ARG A 242 36.90 23.06 8.43
CA ARG A 242 36.96 24.48 8.85
C ARG A 242 35.79 25.34 8.36
N LEU A 243 34.90 24.79 7.53
CA LEU A 243 33.81 25.55 6.91
C LEU A 243 32.70 25.93 7.89
N LEU A 244 32.32 24.99 8.77
CA LEU A 244 31.34 25.20 9.83
C LEU A 244 32.02 24.96 11.18
N ASP A 245 31.63 25.74 12.17
CA ASP A 245 32.06 25.60 13.55
C ASP A 245 30.86 25.74 14.51
N GLU A 246 31.11 25.67 15.81
CA GLU A 246 30.08 25.79 16.84
C GLU A 246 29.36 27.15 16.88
N ASN A 247 29.93 28.17 16.23
CA ASN A 247 29.34 29.51 16.12
C ASN A 247 28.52 29.71 14.83
N THR A 248 28.51 28.74 13.92
CA THR A 248 27.69 28.81 12.70
C THR A 248 26.20 28.79 13.09
N ALA A 249 25.45 29.82 12.66
CA ALA A 249 24.02 29.92 12.92
C ALA A 249 23.25 28.91 12.06
N MET A 250 22.41 28.09 12.70
CA MET A 250 21.64 27.03 12.06
C MET A 250 20.18 27.44 11.91
N ILE A 251 19.66 27.48 10.69
CA ILE A 251 18.26 27.80 10.41
C ILE A 251 17.61 26.63 9.68
N LEU A 252 16.56 26.06 10.27
CA LEU A 252 15.94 24.82 9.80
C LEU A 252 14.44 25.02 9.55
N LEU A 253 14.02 24.87 8.29
CA LEU A 253 12.62 25.01 7.88
C LEU A 253 12.04 23.61 7.68
N GLY A 254 11.05 23.23 8.50
CA GLY A 254 10.33 21.96 8.36
C GLY A 254 11.25 20.73 8.24
N SER A 255 12.38 20.71 8.94
CA SER A 255 13.42 19.70 8.76
C SER A 255 13.43 18.71 9.92
N TYR A 256 13.65 17.41 9.65
CA TYR A 256 13.68 16.41 10.72
C TYR A 256 15.06 16.40 11.37
N PRO A 257 15.19 16.73 12.67
CA PRO A 257 16.50 16.90 13.30
C PRO A 257 17.08 15.60 13.91
N GLY A 258 16.33 14.50 13.83
CA GLY A 258 16.62 13.27 14.57
C GLY A 258 15.67 13.09 15.76
N GLU A 259 16.02 12.18 16.66
CA GLU A 259 15.22 11.84 17.83
C GLU A 259 15.60 12.73 19.01
N LEU A 260 14.74 13.72 19.29
CA LEU A 260 14.90 14.64 20.41
C LEU A 260 14.68 13.90 21.75
N PRO A 261 15.37 14.29 22.83
CA PRO A 261 15.24 13.64 24.13
C PRO A 261 13.83 13.83 24.69
N SER A 262 13.23 12.76 25.22
CA SER A 262 11.93 12.83 25.91
C SER A 262 12.10 13.43 27.29
N THR A 263 11.16 14.27 27.72
CA THR A 263 11.09 14.85 29.07
C THR A 263 10.90 13.79 30.17
N ASP A 264 10.56 12.56 29.78
CA ASP A 264 10.45 11.42 30.66
C ASP A 264 11.60 10.43 30.41
N SER A 265 12.36 10.13 31.48
CA SER A 265 13.45 9.16 31.64
C SER A 265 14.89 9.60 31.30
N GLU A 266 15.63 9.92 32.36
CA GLU A 266 17.09 9.71 32.44
C GLU A 266 17.40 8.20 32.40
N THR A 267 17.47 7.60 31.21
CA THR A 267 18.25 6.37 31.04
C THR A 267 18.97 6.37 29.70
N ASP A 268 20.29 6.48 29.78
CA ASP A 268 21.24 6.26 28.70
C ASP A 268 21.14 4.81 28.20
N LYS A 269 20.43 4.59 27.09
CA LYS A 269 20.54 3.36 26.29
C LYS A 269 20.57 3.73 24.81
N SER A 270 21.70 3.42 24.18
CA SER A 270 22.05 3.65 22.78
C SER A 270 21.25 2.81 21.76
N THR A 271 19.99 2.50 22.05
CA THR A 271 19.13 1.66 21.20
C THR A 271 17.72 2.24 21.18
N LEU A 272 17.25 2.62 19.99
CA LEU A 272 15.86 3.03 19.79
C LEU A 272 14.90 1.96 20.32
N PRO A 273 13.76 2.35 20.93
CA PRO A 273 12.69 1.41 21.23
C PRO A 273 12.32 0.62 19.98
N LEU A 274 12.20 -0.72 20.10
CA LEU A 274 11.91 -1.61 18.97
C LEU A 274 10.67 -1.20 18.16
N SER A 275 9.68 -0.57 18.78
CA SER A 275 8.49 -0.03 18.11
C SER A 275 8.80 1.16 17.19
N LEU A 276 9.69 2.07 17.60
CA LEU A 276 10.11 3.24 16.82
C LEU A 276 11.02 2.83 15.65
N GLU A 277 11.95 1.91 15.90
CA GLU A 277 12.82 1.35 14.86
C GLU A 277 12.02 0.57 13.80
N ARG A 278 10.98 -0.18 14.21
CA ARG A 278 10.03 -0.81 13.27
C ARG A 278 9.27 0.23 12.45
N ALA A 279 8.77 1.31 13.07
CA ALA A 279 8.08 2.38 12.35
C ALA A 279 9.01 3.10 11.35
N ARG A 280 10.26 3.33 11.74
CA ARG A 280 11.32 3.90 10.89
C ARG A 280 11.64 3.00 9.70
N ARG A 281 11.85 1.70 9.90
CA ARG A 281 12.07 0.72 8.82
C ARG A 281 10.85 0.61 7.90
N SER A 282 9.63 0.63 8.47
CA SER A 282 8.39 0.66 7.69
C SER A 282 8.34 1.90 6.79
N ARG A 283 8.72 3.08 7.32
CA ARG A 283 8.81 4.30 6.53
C ARG A 283 9.85 4.22 5.42
N MET A 284 11.04 3.70 5.70
CA MET A 284 12.09 3.50 4.68
C MET A 284 11.60 2.61 3.53
N ARG A 285 10.91 1.51 3.84
CA ARG A 285 10.32 0.62 2.82
C ARG A 285 9.30 1.34 1.93
N LYS A 286 8.46 2.20 2.51
CA LYS A 286 7.49 3.03 1.75
C LYS A 286 8.19 4.05 0.85
N ASP A 287 9.23 4.71 1.35
CA ASP A 287 10.01 5.68 0.55
C ASP A 287 10.75 4.97 -0.60
N ASP A 288 11.27 3.76 -0.37
CA ASP A 288 11.90 2.93 -1.41
C ASP A 288 10.90 2.46 -2.47
N SER A 289 9.70 2.07 -2.03
CA SER A 289 8.61 1.70 -2.93
C SER A 289 8.23 2.88 -3.83
N LEU A 290 8.04 4.06 -3.25
CA LEU A 290 7.76 5.28 -4.02
C LEU A 290 8.91 5.63 -4.98
N SER A 291 10.15 5.50 -4.53
CA SER A 291 11.35 5.72 -5.35
C SER A 291 11.37 4.77 -6.55
N ARG A 292 11.10 3.47 -6.36
CA ARG A 292 10.99 2.49 -7.46
C ARG A 292 9.87 2.82 -8.44
N LYS A 293 8.68 3.20 -7.94
CA LYS A 293 7.56 3.62 -8.80
C LYS A 293 7.92 4.83 -9.65
N MET A 294 8.52 5.86 -9.04
CA MET A 294 8.98 7.04 -9.78
C MET A 294 10.06 6.68 -10.81
N MET A 295 11.03 5.83 -10.43
CA MET A 295 12.07 5.32 -11.33
C MET A 295 11.49 4.55 -12.52
N ALA A 296 10.52 3.68 -12.29
CA ALA A 296 9.86 2.89 -13.32
C ALA A 296 9.10 3.77 -14.32
N VAL A 297 8.42 4.82 -13.83
CA VAL A 297 7.80 5.83 -14.70
C VAL A 297 8.87 6.50 -15.56
N CYS A 298 9.95 7.01 -14.96
CA CYS A 298 11.03 7.64 -15.72
C CYS A 298 11.65 6.70 -16.76
N ASN A 299 11.91 5.45 -16.40
CA ASN A 299 12.50 4.44 -17.30
C ASN A 299 11.56 4.11 -18.46
N ARG A 300 10.25 3.99 -18.19
CA ARG A 300 9.25 3.79 -19.24
C ARG A 300 9.21 4.98 -20.19
N LEU A 301 9.16 6.20 -19.66
CA LEU A 301 9.15 7.44 -20.42
C LEU A 301 10.44 7.66 -21.23
N TYR A 302 11.56 7.09 -20.79
CA TYR A 302 12.82 7.13 -21.53
C TYR A 302 12.80 6.20 -22.75
N VAL A 303 12.14 5.04 -22.65
CA VAL A 303 12.09 4.01 -23.70
C VAL A 303 10.96 4.27 -24.71
N THR A 304 9.83 4.82 -24.27
CA THR A 304 8.73 5.18 -25.16
C THR A 304 8.99 6.56 -25.78
N LYS A 305 8.84 6.72 -27.11
CA LYS A 305 8.82 8.04 -27.76
C LYS A 305 7.49 8.76 -27.44
N SER A 306 7.16 8.93 -26.17
CA SER A 306 5.97 9.68 -25.76
C SER A 306 6.15 11.17 -26.03
N SER A 307 5.06 11.89 -26.34
CA SER A 307 5.12 13.34 -26.46
C SER A 307 5.38 13.95 -25.07
N LEU A 308 6.23 14.98 -25.01
CA LEU A 308 6.55 15.71 -23.76
C LEU A 308 5.31 16.16 -22.96
N SER A 309 4.17 16.36 -23.64
CA SER A 309 2.87 16.71 -23.04
C SER A 309 2.23 15.60 -22.19
N GLN A 310 2.44 14.31 -22.51
CA GLN A 310 1.88 13.22 -21.70
C GLN A 310 2.68 13.02 -20.40
N ASN A 311 3.99 13.23 -20.46
CA ASN A 311 4.90 13.10 -19.32
C ASN A 311 4.61 14.19 -18.27
N SER A 312 4.36 15.42 -18.72
CA SER A 312 4.04 16.53 -17.82
C SER A 312 2.71 16.32 -17.10
N ILE A 313 1.69 15.76 -17.76
CA ILE A 313 0.39 15.45 -17.15
C ILE A 313 0.54 14.42 -16.01
N GLN A 314 1.33 13.36 -16.23
CA GLN A 314 1.57 12.33 -15.21
C GLN A 314 2.25 12.89 -13.97
N TRP A 315 3.31 13.70 -14.14
CA TRP A 315 4.01 14.31 -13.02
C TRP A 315 3.20 15.40 -12.32
N ALA A 316 2.44 16.22 -13.06
CA ALA A 316 1.54 17.22 -12.47
C ALA A 316 0.45 16.56 -11.61
N SER A 317 -0.10 15.43 -12.04
CA SER A 317 -1.05 14.63 -11.27
C SER A 317 -0.42 14.06 -9.99
N PHE A 318 0.80 13.51 -10.09
CA PHE A 318 1.56 13.07 -8.91
C PHE A 318 1.80 14.20 -7.91
N LEU A 319 2.27 15.36 -8.37
CA LEU A 319 2.55 16.52 -7.51
C LEU A 319 1.27 17.06 -6.87
N THR A 320 0.16 17.13 -7.61
CA THR A 320 -1.14 17.58 -7.07
C THR A 320 -1.62 16.67 -5.94
N ARG A 321 -1.43 15.36 -6.06
CA ARG A 321 -1.73 14.41 -4.97
C ARG A 321 -0.75 14.58 -3.80
N TRP A 322 0.54 14.72 -4.09
CA TRP A 322 1.58 14.89 -3.07
C TRP A 322 1.36 16.12 -2.19
N TYR A 323 1.08 17.29 -2.80
CA TYR A 323 0.80 18.54 -2.08
C TYR A 323 -0.64 18.67 -1.57
N GLY A 324 -1.53 17.70 -1.89
CA GLY A 324 -2.90 17.66 -1.40
C GLY A 324 -3.07 17.05 0.00
N VAL A 325 -1.99 16.56 0.62
CA VAL A 325 -2.02 15.96 1.96
C VAL A 325 -2.17 17.05 3.04
N LYS A 326 -3.40 17.33 3.46
CA LYS A 326 -3.74 18.42 4.41
C LYS A 326 -2.94 18.43 5.73
N PRO A 327 -2.67 17.29 6.41
CA PRO A 327 -1.93 17.32 7.69
C PRO A 327 -0.49 17.84 7.60
N LEU A 328 0.11 17.88 6.40
CA LEU A 328 1.46 18.38 6.18
C LEU A 328 1.44 19.71 5.43
N TRP A 329 0.65 19.82 4.36
CA TRP A 329 0.67 20.99 3.46
C TRP A 329 -0.41 22.03 3.79
N GLY A 330 -1.23 21.80 4.81
CA GLY A 330 -2.28 22.74 5.21
C GLY A 330 -3.22 23.08 4.05
N ASN A 331 -3.33 24.38 3.77
CA ASN A 331 -4.17 24.94 2.71
C ASN A 331 -3.36 25.39 1.48
N LEU A 332 -2.12 24.90 1.26
CA LEU A 332 -1.21 25.31 0.17
C LEU A 332 -1.88 25.42 -1.22
N GLN A 333 -2.84 24.56 -1.55
CA GLN A 333 -3.58 24.61 -2.83
C GLN A 333 -4.60 25.77 -2.93
N GLU A 334 -5.08 26.25 -1.78
CA GLU A 334 -6.20 27.17 -1.62
C GLU A 334 -5.73 28.59 -1.22
N SER A 335 -4.62 28.71 -0.47
CA SER A 335 -4.14 29.96 0.14
C SER A 335 -3.42 30.89 -0.83
N ASN A 336 -2.67 30.37 -1.82
CA ASN A 336 -2.01 31.18 -2.85
C ASN A 336 -1.88 30.44 -4.19
N ARG A 337 -2.95 30.45 -4.97
CA ARG A 337 -3.12 29.60 -6.18
C ARG A 337 -2.06 29.84 -7.26
N SER A 338 -1.64 31.10 -7.46
CA SER A 338 -0.64 31.44 -8.49
C SER A 338 0.72 30.81 -8.19
N ASP A 339 1.22 31.01 -6.97
CA ASP A 339 2.55 30.52 -6.57
C ASP A 339 2.57 28.99 -6.45
N TYR A 340 1.45 28.40 -6.04
CA TYR A 340 1.24 26.96 -6.10
C TYR A 340 1.30 26.41 -7.54
N GLU A 341 0.59 27.04 -8.49
CA GLU A 341 0.59 26.62 -9.90
C GLU A 341 1.98 26.77 -10.54
N GLU A 342 2.73 27.82 -10.19
CA GLU A 342 4.12 28.00 -10.62
C GLU A 342 5.04 26.90 -10.04
N MET A 343 4.93 26.62 -8.74
CA MET A 343 5.68 25.54 -8.08
C MET A 343 5.41 24.18 -8.73
N ILE A 344 4.14 23.85 -9.00
CA ILE A 344 3.77 22.59 -9.68
C ILE A 344 4.39 22.54 -11.07
N THR A 345 4.35 23.63 -11.83
CA THR A 345 4.93 23.70 -13.17
C THR A 345 6.45 23.46 -13.13
N ARG A 346 7.15 24.15 -12.22
CA ARG A 346 8.60 24.01 -12.04
C ARG A 346 9.00 22.58 -11.67
N ARG A 347 8.31 21.99 -10.68
CA ARG A 347 8.58 20.62 -10.22
C ARG A 347 8.23 19.55 -11.26
N THR A 348 7.20 19.80 -12.07
CA THR A 348 6.84 18.93 -13.20
C THR A 348 7.97 18.88 -14.22
N ASN A 349 8.53 20.04 -14.58
CA ASN A 349 9.67 20.11 -15.51
C ASN A 349 10.91 19.40 -14.94
N ALA A 350 11.18 19.58 -13.65
CA ALA A 350 12.29 18.89 -12.97
C ALA A 350 12.11 17.37 -12.98
N LEU A 351 10.92 16.84 -12.70
CA LEU A 351 10.65 15.40 -12.73
C LEU A 351 10.67 14.81 -14.16
N CYS A 352 10.23 15.58 -15.16
CA CYS A 352 10.35 15.17 -16.57
C CYS A 352 11.81 15.01 -17.02
N SER A 353 12.71 15.86 -16.53
CA SER A 353 14.11 15.93 -16.98
C SER A 353 15.08 15.15 -16.10
N ARG A 354 14.81 15.06 -14.79
CA ARG A 354 15.71 14.53 -13.75
C ARG A 354 15.02 13.55 -12.80
N GLY A 355 13.90 12.97 -13.22
CA GLY A 355 13.09 12.13 -12.34
C GLY A 355 13.83 10.89 -11.82
N GLN A 356 14.80 10.35 -12.58
CA GLN A 356 15.64 9.22 -12.13
C GLN A 356 16.52 9.63 -10.94
N GLU A 357 17.19 10.78 -11.03
CA GLU A 357 18.03 11.33 -9.96
C GLU A 357 17.20 11.68 -8.73
N ILE A 358 16.08 12.38 -8.91
CA ILE A 358 15.16 12.74 -7.81
C ILE A 358 14.65 11.48 -7.12
N SER A 359 14.35 10.42 -7.87
CA SER A 359 13.94 9.12 -7.31
C SER A 359 15.05 8.46 -6.50
N ALA A 360 16.29 8.46 -6.99
CA ALA A 360 17.43 7.90 -6.27
C ALA A 360 17.75 8.67 -4.98
N VAL A 361 17.59 10.00 -4.99
CA VAL A 361 17.70 10.82 -3.77
C VAL A 361 16.68 10.40 -2.73
N LEU A 362 15.44 10.08 -3.12
CA LEU A 362 14.42 9.62 -2.17
C LEU A 362 14.85 8.34 -1.44
N SER A 363 15.30 7.31 -2.17
CA SER A 363 15.72 6.03 -1.58
C SER A 363 17.03 6.12 -0.80
N ALA A 364 17.85 7.13 -1.05
CA ALA A 364 19.12 7.34 -0.33
C ALA A 364 18.99 8.28 0.88
N ALA A 365 18.11 9.26 0.78
CA ALA A 365 18.11 10.44 1.64
C ALA A 365 16.72 10.81 2.17
N SER A 366 15.78 9.88 2.30
CA SER A 366 14.50 10.16 2.96
C SER A 366 14.67 10.49 4.46
N PRO A 367 13.69 11.13 5.14
CA PRO A 367 13.82 11.51 6.55
C PRO A 367 14.17 10.35 7.49
N ALA A 368 13.66 9.14 7.22
CA ALA A 368 13.96 7.96 8.03
C ALA A 368 15.43 7.50 7.89
N ARG A 369 16.16 7.98 6.88
CA ARG A 369 17.57 7.65 6.61
C ARG A 369 18.56 8.66 7.20
N SER A 370 18.07 9.76 7.76
CA SER A 370 18.90 10.72 8.49
C SER A 370 19.43 10.16 9.81
N SER A 371 20.56 10.69 10.28
CA SER A 371 21.09 10.31 11.59
C SER A 371 20.09 10.71 12.67
N GLN A 372 19.93 9.85 13.67
CA GLN A 372 18.99 10.10 14.77
C GLN A 372 19.54 11.11 15.78
N SER A 373 20.78 11.52 15.62
CA SER A 373 21.51 12.33 16.58
C SER A 373 22.11 13.59 15.97
N ASP A 374 21.68 13.94 14.75
CA ASP A 374 22.09 15.16 14.05
C ASP A 374 21.80 16.43 14.88
N TRP A 375 20.69 16.46 15.63
CA TRP A 375 20.36 17.55 16.55
C TRP A 375 21.41 17.81 17.64
N ARG A 376 22.27 16.84 17.98
CA ARG A 376 23.31 17.01 19.01
C ARG A 376 24.51 17.83 18.54
N ALA A 377 24.66 17.99 17.22
CA ALA A 377 25.80 18.69 16.63
C ALA A 377 25.59 20.21 16.54
N VAL A 378 24.38 20.72 16.78
CA VAL A 378 24.06 22.14 16.69
C VAL A 378 24.08 22.79 18.08
N ALA A 379 24.54 24.05 18.16
CA ALA A 379 24.45 24.86 19.37
C ALA A 379 23.01 25.40 19.51
N PRO A 380 22.27 25.06 20.60
CA PRO A 380 20.88 25.48 20.76
C PRO A 380 20.66 26.99 20.64
N ASP A 381 21.48 27.81 21.31
CA ASP A 381 21.41 29.27 21.31
C ASP A 381 21.73 29.92 19.95
N LYS A 382 22.25 29.13 19.00
CA LYS A 382 22.53 29.49 17.61
C LYS A 382 21.63 28.77 16.62
N THR A 383 20.52 28.19 17.07
CA THR A 383 19.59 27.45 16.22
C THR A 383 18.21 28.09 16.19
N LEU A 384 17.72 28.39 14.98
CA LEU A 384 16.34 28.76 14.67
C LEU A 384 15.64 27.62 13.94
N PHE A 385 14.49 27.21 14.44
CA PHE A 385 13.58 26.29 13.76
C PHE A 385 12.31 27.01 13.34
N ILE A 386 11.90 26.85 12.09
CA ILE A 386 10.71 27.47 11.52
C ILE A 386 9.76 26.37 11.04
N ALA A 387 8.50 26.42 11.48
CA ALA A 387 7.44 25.55 10.98
C ALA A 387 6.16 26.35 10.71
N GLY A 388 5.34 25.86 9.79
CA GLY A 388 4.00 26.40 9.59
C GLY A 388 3.04 25.87 10.64
N GLN A 389 2.11 26.69 11.09
CA GLN A 389 1.10 26.31 12.08
C GLN A 389 0.21 25.15 11.61
N LEU A 390 -0.03 25.02 10.30
CA LEU A 390 -0.84 23.95 9.71
C LEU A 390 -0.03 22.66 9.43
N ASP A 391 1.29 22.67 9.68
CA ASP A 391 2.13 21.48 9.63
C ASP A 391 2.15 20.79 10.99
N GLU A 392 1.16 19.92 11.24
CA GLU A 392 0.98 19.22 12.52
C GLU A 392 2.23 18.45 12.96
N LYS A 393 3.05 17.98 12.01
CA LYS A 393 4.22 17.16 12.33
C LYS A 393 5.37 18.03 12.81
N TYR A 394 5.75 19.04 12.02
CA TYR A 394 6.95 19.81 12.32
C TYR A 394 6.70 20.93 13.33
N SER A 395 5.47 21.40 13.50
CA SER A 395 5.13 22.28 14.63
C SER A 395 5.39 21.60 15.97
N VAL A 396 4.91 20.35 16.13
CA VAL A 396 5.15 19.54 17.33
C VAL A 396 6.65 19.24 17.54
N ILE A 397 7.42 19.04 16.46
CA ILE A 397 8.88 18.85 16.57
C ILE A 397 9.54 20.14 17.05
N GLY A 398 9.16 21.29 16.51
CA GLY A 398 9.68 22.60 16.90
C GLY A 398 9.41 22.92 18.37
N GLU A 399 8.18 22.70 18.83
CA GLU A 399 7.80 22.87 20.23
C GLU A 399 8.59 21.95 21.17
N LYS A 400 8.71 20.66 20.81
CA LYS A 400 9.51 19.69 21.59
C LYS A 400 10.97 20.09 21.65
N TRP A 401 11.55 20.59 20.56
CA TRP A 401 12.94 20.99 20.54
C TRP A 401 13.18 22.25 21.39
N LYS A 402 12.30 23.25 21.28
CA LYS A 402 12.32 24.45 22.13
C LYS A 402 12.25 24.08 23.61
N ALA A 403 11.42 23.10 23.96
CA ALA A 403 11.28 22.62 25.34
C ALA A 403 12.53 21.85 25.82
N ALA A 404 13.18 21.09 24.94
CA ALA A 404 14.32 20.24 25.27
C ALA A 404 15.68 20.96 25.28
N ALA A 405 15.84 22.06 24.54
CA ALA A 405 17.12 22.71 24.32
C ALA A 405 17.08 24.21 24.70
N VAL A 406 17.64 24.54 25.87
CA VAL A 406 17.68 25.91 26.39
C VAL A 406 18.45 26.83 25.43
N GLY A 407 17.84 27.94 25.02
CA GLY A 407 18.41 28.91 24.08
C GLY A 407 17.95 28.73 22.63
N MET A 408 17.38 27.58 22.28
CA MET A 408 16.83 27.32 20.95
C MET A 408 15.61 28.19 20.63
N GLN A 409 15.58 28.74 19.43
CA GLN A 409 14.50 29.58 18.95
C GLN A 409 13.57 28.80 18.03
N TYR A 410 12.27 28.90 18.27
CA TYR A 410 11.23 28.33 17.42
C TYR A 410 10.27 29.44 17.00
N PHE A 411 10.06 29.56 15.69
CA PHE A 411 9.14 30.51 15.07
C PHE A 411 8.07 29.74 14.29
N GLU A 412 6.82 29.92 14.70
CA GLU A 412 5.66 29.32 14.04
C GLU A 412 4.98 30.34 13.13
N ILE A 413 4.84 30.00 11.84
CA ILE A 413 4.20 30.86 10.85
C ILE A 413 2.69 30.58 10.80
N PRO A 414 1.82 31.54 11.15
CA PRO A 414 0.38 31.35 11.13
C PRO A 414 -0.15 31.03 9.72
N GLN A 415 -1.17 30.18 9.63
CA GLN A 415 -1.86 29.83 8.37
C GLN A 415 -1.00 29.19 7.26
N ALA A 416 0.28 28.89 7.52
CA ALA A 416 1.16 28.19 6.59
C ALA A 416 1.25 26.70 6.94
N GLY A 417 1.36 25.83 5.92
CA GLY A 417 1.74 24.42 6.05
C GLY A 417 3.25 24.21 5.93
N HIS A 418 3.65 23.04 5.44
CA HIS A 418 5.06 22.67 5.27
C HIS A 418 5.77 23.44 4.15
N GLY A 419 5.04 24.00 3.18
CA GLY A 419 5.58 24.63 1.98
C GLY A 419 6.07 26.07 2.18
N LEU A 420 6.80 26.34 3.27
CA LEU A 420 7.08 27.69 3.77
C LEU A 420 7.69 28.67 2.74
N LEU A 421 8.54 28.18 1.83
CA LEU A 421 9.15 29.02 0.79
C LEU A 421 8.16 29.48 -0.29
N VAL A 422 7.01 28.82 -0.40
CA VAL A 422 5.92 29.15 -1.34
C VAL A 422 4.78 29.85 -0.60
N GLU A 423 4.49 29.43 0.63
CA GLU A 423 3.36 29.96 1.40
C GLU A 423 3.67 31.29 2.09
N ALA A 424 4.94 31.51 2.48
CA ALA A 424 5.31 32.55 3.43
C ALA A 424 6.76 33.04 3.27
N SER A 425 7.26 33.18 2.04
CA SER A 425 8.65 33.57 1.73
C SER A 425 9.09 34.83 2.48
N SER A 426 8.27 35.89 2.51
CA SER A 426 8.62 37.12 3.22
C SER A 426 8.72 36.95 4.74
N GLN A 427 7.80 36.19 5.35
CA GLN A 427 7.84 35.92 6.81
C GLN A 427 9.03 35.05 7.18
N VAL A 428 9.42 34.12 6.30
CA VAL A 428 10.66 33.35 6.43
C VAL A 428 11.88 34.27 6.37
N ALA A 429 11.95 35.20 5.41
CA ALA A 429 13.06 36.13 5.28
C ALA A 429 13.18 37.07 6.51
N GLU A 430 12.05 37.57 7.01
CA GLU A 430 11.97 38.38 8.23
C GLU A 430 12.50 37.61 9.44
N ALA A 431 12.01 36.37 9.66
CA ALA A 431 12.45 35.53 10.78
C ALA A 431 13.95 35.21 10.73
N ILE A 432 14.49 34.95 9.54
CA ILE A 432 15.93 34.73 9.33
C ILE A 432 16.72 35.99 9.67
N SER A 433 16.31 37.14 9.13
CA SER A 433 16.99 38.41 9.36
C SER A 433 16.99 38.79 10.83
N ASP A 434 15.85 38.70 11.49
CA ASP A 434 15.71 39.05 12.90
C ASP A 434 16.51 38.12 13.81
N PHE A 435 16.60 36.83 13.48
CA PHE A 435 17.46 35.89 14.18
C PHE A 435 18.94 36.25 14.04
N LEU A 436 19.41 36.50 12.82
CA LEU A 436 20.81 36.85 12.55
C LEU A 436 21.21 38.21 13.13
N LEU A 437 20.27 39.15 13.26
CA LEU A 437 20.46 40.46 13.87
C LEU A 437 20.20 40.47 15.40
N GLY A 438 19.79 39.35 16.00
CA GLY A 438 19.50 39.24 17.43
C GLY A 438 18.25 39.99 17.90
N LYS A 439 17.29 40.25 17.00
CA LYS A 439 16.04 40.97 17.25
C LYS A 439 14.85 40.05 17.60
N LEU A 440 14.96 38.75 17.34
CA LEU A 440 13.89 37.79 17.60
C LEU A 440 13.67 37.62 19.12
N SER A 441 12.54 38.08 19.66
CA SER A 441 12.18 37.90 21.08
C SER A 441 11.56 36.51 21.35
N PRO A 442 11.77 35.88 22.53
CA PRO A 442 11.29 34.52 22.85
C PRO A 442 9.75 34.30 22.79
N SER A 443 8.97 35.38 22.68
CA SER A 443 7.51 35.41 22.79
C SER A 443 6.76 35.92 21.53
N HIS A 444 7.40 35.97 20.37
CA HIS A 444 6.71 36.39 19.14
C HIS A 444 5.88 35.25 18.51
N THR A 445 4.60 35.20 18.86
CA THR A 445 3.54 34.83 17.90
C THR A 445 3.34 36.04 16.97
N GLY A 446 3.35 35.83 15.64
CA GLY A 446 3.44 36.89 14.62
C GLY A 446 2.45 38.07 14.77
N PRO A 447 2.74 39.23 14.18
CA PRO A 447 1.95 40.45 14.36
C PRO A 447 0.59 40.36 13.65
N GLU A 448 -0.49 40.67 14.36
CA GLU A 448 -1.72 41.18 13.74
C GLU A 448 -1.39 42.57 13.16
N LYS A 449 -1.21 42.66 11.84
CA LYS A 449 -1.24 43.95 11.14
C LYS A 449 -2.55 44.07 10.36
N ASP A 450 -3.28 45.12 10.72
CA ASP A 450 -4.49 45.63 10.09
C ASP A 450 -4.37 45.70 8.55
N PHE A 451 -5.23 44.93 7.86
CA PHE A 451 -5.55 45.21 6.47
C PHE A 451 -6.52 46.40 6.42
N THR A 452 -6.00 47.62 6.28
CA THR A 452 -6.80 48.74 5.80
C THR A 452 -7.11 48.54 4.32
N ALA A 453 -8.23 47.88 4.02
CA ALA A 453 -8.84 47.91 2.71
C ALA A 453 -9.54 49.27 2.50
N SER A 454 -9.02 50.09 1.60
CA SER A 454 -9.76 51.25 1.10
C SER A 454 -10.88 50.78 0.15
N GLY A 455 -12.13 50.92 0.59
CA GLY A 455 -13.36 50.99 -0.23
C GLY A 455 -13.79 49.67 -0.90
N VAL A 456 -15.01 49.16 -0.75
CA VAL A 456 -16.31 49.81 -0.55
C VAL A 456 -17.21 48.88 0.28
N ALA A 457 -17.77 49.43 1.35
CA ALA A 457 -18.66 48.75 2.29
C ALA A 457 -20.03 48.42 1.67
N ARG A 458 -20.61 47.29 2.11
CA ARG A 458 -22.07 47.17 2.26
C ARG A 458 -22.37 46.40 3.54
N GLU A 459 -23.00 47.11 4.47
CA GLU A 459 -23.22 46.77 5.88
C GLU A 459 -24.11 45.55 6.13
N LEU A 460 -23.82 44.82 7.20
CA LEU A 460 -24.80 44.01 7.94
C LEU A 460 -24.78 44.44 9.42
N PRO A 461 -25.95 44.53 10.10
CA PRO A 461 -26.07 45.23 11.39
C PRO A 461 -25.70 44.34 12.58
N GLN A 462 -25.10 44.97 13.58
CA GLN A 462 -24.91 44.44 14.93
C GLN A 462 -26.24 44.35 15.69
N THR A 463 -26.49 43.25 16.42
CA THR A 463 -27.16 43.30 17.74
C THR A 463 -26.82 42.10 18.64
N SER A 464 -26.14 42.43 19.75
CA SER A 464 -26.29 41.96 21.14
C SER A 464 -26.47 40.46 21.49
N ASN A 465 -25.47 39.96 22.20
CA ASN A 465 -25.51 38.82 23.11
C ASN A 465 -26.49 39.05 24.28
N ALA A 466 -27.70 38.47 24.20
CA ALA A 466 -28.58 38.28 25.37
C ALA A 466 -29.63 37.16 25.22
N ALA A 467 -29.51 36.24 24.24
CA ALA A 467 -30.53 35.22 23.98
C ALA A 467 -29.98 33.79 23.77
N ILE A 468 -28.87 33.44 24.45
CA ILE A 468 -28.18 32.14 24.25
C ILE A 468 -28.76 31.00 25.10
N ALA A 469 -29.71 31.26 26.01
CA ALA A 469 -30.21 30.22 26.92
C ALA A 469 -31.58 29.61 26.57
N SER A 470 -32.28 30.05 25.52
CA SER A 470 -33.63 29.53 25.19
C SER A 470 -33.82 28.98 23.77
N SER A 471 -32.73 28.84 22.99
CA SER A 471 -32.78 28.32 21.61
C SER A 471 -32.34 26.86 21.46
N ALA A 472 -31.81 26.23 22.52
CA ALA A 472 -31.33 24.84 22.49
C ALA A 472 -32.45 23.78 22.44
N GLU A 473 -33.68 24.11 22.87
CA GLU A 473 -34.82 23.18 22.83
C GLU A 473 -35.70 23.34 21.59
N GLN A 474 -35.80 24.54 21.01
CA GLN A 474 -36.47 24.74 19.71
C GLN A 474 -35.63 24.27 18.51
N TYR A 475 -34.30 24.12 18.68
CA TYR A 475 -33.44 23.50 17.66
C TYR A 475 -33.57 21.97 17.61
N LYS A 476 -33.95 21.29 18.70
CA LYS A 476 -34.21 19.83 18.66
C LYS A 476 -35.52 19.49 17.95
N ALA A 477 -36.53 20.37 18.01
CA ALA A 477 -37.81 20.17 17.34
C ALA A 477 -37.79 20.52 15.84
N LYS A 478 -36.94 21.46 15.39
CA LYS A 478 -36.77 21.78 13.95
C LYS A 478 -35.78 20.87 13.20
N THR A 479 -34.89 20.17 13.91
CA THR A 479 -34.01 19.14 13.30
C THR A 479 -34.74 17.81 13.05
N ALA A 480 -35.90 17.58 13.68
CA ALA A 480 -36.76 16.41 13.42
C ALA A 480 -37.68 16.55 12.19
N GLN A 481 -37.75 17.73 11.56
CA GLN A 481 -38.59 17.99 10.36
C GLN A 481 -37.79 18.41 9.11
N ARG A 482 -36.45 18.36 9.16
CA ARG A 482 -35.55 18.60 8.01
C ARG A 482 -34.99 17.31 7.37
N ASN A 483 -35.54 16.15 7.74
CA ASN A 483 -35.31 14.87 7.07
C ASN A 483 -36.32 14.66 5.94
N ILE A 484 -36.29 15.50 4.90
CA ILE A 484 -36.77 15.13 3.56
C ILE A 484 -35.83 15.79 2.54
N SER A 485 -35.07 14.94 1.84
CA SER A 485 -34.27 15.16 0.62
C SER A 485 -33.28 16.35 0.58
N GLN A 486 -32.05 16.12 1.04
CA GLN A 486 -30.88 16.71 0.40
C GLN A 486 -30.05 15.57 -0.20
N SER A 487 -30.07 15.46 -1.52
CA SER A 487 -29.29 14.46 -2.27
C SER A 487 -27.81 14.66 -1.98
N GLN A 488 -27.14 13.63 -1.46
CA GLN A 488 -25.68 13.65 -1.35
C GLN A 488 -25.05 13.87 -2.74
N PRO A 489 -23.89 14.53 -2.84
CA PRO A 489 -23.21 14.72 -4.12
C PRO A 489 -22.89 13.35 -4.75
N ARG A 490 -23.31 13.18 -6.00
CA ARG A 490 -23.11 11.96 -6.79
C ARG A 490 -21.62 11.82 -7.10
N ILE A 491 -21.01 10.70 -6.70
CA ILE A 491 -19.61 10.41 -6.99
C ILE A 491 -19.58 9.49 -8.20
N ILE A 492 -19.26 10.08 -9.35
CA ILE A 492 -19.14 9.36 -10.62
C ILE A 492 -17.67 9.02 -10.85
N VAL A 493 -17.42 7.77 -11.20
CA VAL A 493 -16.10 7.23 -11.54
C VAL A 493 -16.18 6.62 -12.92
N LYS A 494 -15.16 6.83 -13.75
CA LYS A 494 -14.98 6.06 -14.98
C LYS A 494 -13.83 5.10 -14.79
N PRO A 495 -13.99 3.79 -15.02
CA PRO A 495 -12.84 2.91 -15.15
C PRO A 495 -11.96 3.34 -16.31
N GLY A 496 -10.67 3.07 -16.18
CA GLY A 496 -9.66 3.41 -17.19
C GLY A 496 -8.89 2.17 -17.61
N VAL A 497 -7.96 1.73 -16.77
CA VAL A 497 -7.04 0.64 -17.10
C VAL A 497 -7.29 -0.54 -16.18
N LEU A 498 -7.46 -1.72 -16.75
CA LEU A 498 -7.43 -2.99 -16.03
C LEU A 498 -6.06 -3.63 -16.24
N ASP A 499 -5.47 -4.17 -15.18
CA ASP A 499 -4.31 -5.05 -15.25
C ASP A 499 -4.56 -6.28 -14.37
N TYR A 500 -3.83 -7.37 -14.60
CA TYR A 500 -3.99 -8.57 -13.79
C TYR A 500 -2.69 -9.36 -13.67
N ASP A 501 -2.48 -9.97 -12.50
CA ASP A 501 -1.33 -10.82 -12.23
C ASP A 501 -1.78 -12.19 -11.71
N MET A 502 -1.15 -13.24 -12.21
CA MET A 502 -1.38 -14.59 -11.73
C MET A 502 -0.81 -14.77 -10.33
N PHE A 503 -1.56 -15.43 -9.46
CA PHE A 503 -1.08 -15.96 -8.18
C PHE A 503 -1.17 -17.49 -8.18
N SER A 504 -0.32 -18.12 -7.38
CA SER A 504 -0.34 -19.56 -7.11
C SER A 504 0.07 -19.81 -5.66
N LEU A 505 -0.85 -20.31 -4.85
CA LEU A 505 -0.64 -20.60 -3.43
C LEU A 505 -0.67 -22.11 -3.20
N ASP A 506 0.30 -22.68 -2.49
CA ASP A 506 0.24 -24.10 -2.14
C ASP A 506 -0.85 -24.32 -1.08
N MET A 507 -1.63 -25.38 -1.27
CA MET A 507 -2.63 -25.86 -0.32
C MET A 507 -1.96 -26.81 0.68
N VAL A 508 -2.11 -26.51 1.96
CA VAL A 508 -1.58 -27.35 3.06
C VAL A 508 -2.71 -28.15 3.69
N SER A 509 -2.44 -29.41 4.04
CA SER A 509 -3.36 -30.20 4.88
C SER A 509 -3.23 -29.77 6.34
N GLU A 510 -4.17 -30.14 7.21
CA GLU A 510 -4.28 -29.68 8.62
C GLU A 510 -3.06 -30.02 9.53
N GLY A 511 -2.00 -30.64 8.98
CA GLY A 511 -0.71 -30.88 9.67
C GLY A 511 0.51 -30.23 9.01
N GLY A 512 0.34 -29.23 8.15
CA GLY A 512 1.44 -28.56 7.44
C GLY A 512 2.14 -29.41 6.37
N LYS A 513 1.61 -30.61 6.08
CA LYS A 513 2.12 -31.48 5.03
C LYS A 513 1.51 -31.03 3.69
N LYS A 514 2.35 -30.86 2.65
CA LYS A 514 1.96 -30.52 1.27
C LYS A 514 1.24 -31.69 0.55
N ARG A 515 0.20 -32.23 1.17
CA ARG A 515 -0.63 -33.32 0.59
C ARG A 515 -1.81 -32.78 -0.22
N GLY A 516 -2.06 -31.47 -0.20
CA GLY A 516 -3.24 -30.83 -0.80
C GLY A 516 -4.53 -31.11 -0.02
N VAL A 517 -5.62 -30.49 -0.47
CA VAL A 517 -6.96 -30.64 0.14
C VAL A 517 -7.79 -31.62 -0.68
N PHE A 518 -8.46 -32.56 0.00
CA PHE A 518 -9.33 -33.58 -0.61
C PHE A 518 -10.80 -33.20 -0.45
N GLY A 519 -11.66 -33.77 -1.31
CA GLY A 519 -13.11 -33.62 -1.17
C GLY A 519 -13.65 -32.27 -1.65
N ILE A 520 -13.01 -31.66 -2.65
CA ILE A 520 -13.46 -30.41 -3.28
C ILE A 520 -14.40 -30.73 -4.45
N GLY A 521 -15.49 -29.96 -4.57
CA GLY A 521 -16.48 -30.09 -5.64
C GLY A 521 -17.85 -30.57 -5.12
N TRP A 522 -18.76 -30.87 -6.04
CA TRP A 522 -20.16 -31.21 -5.71
C TRP A 522 -20.48 -32.68 -5.97
N GLY A 523 -21.32 -33.27 -5.11
CA GLY A 523 -21.84 -34.62 -5.28
C GLY A 523 -20.73 -35.62 -5.55
N ASP A 524 -20.95 -36.54 -6.50
CA ASP A 524 -20.02 -37.61 -6.87
C ASP A 524 -18.62 -37.10 -7.28
N ASN A 525 -18.49 -35.86 -7.78
CA ASN A 525 -17.18 -35.26 -8.10
C ASN A 525 -16.37 -34.91 -6.84
N SER A 526 -17.05 -34.62 -5.72
CA SER A 526 -16.40 -34.44 -4.42
C SER A 526 -15.88 -35.76 -3.83
N PHE A 527 -16.40 -36.91 -4.29
CA PHE A 527 -16.08 -38.24 -3.76
C PHE A 527 -15.13 -39.04 -4.66
N ASN A 528 -15.21 -38.86 -5.99
CA ASN A 528 -14.41 -39.61 -6.98
C ASN A 528 -13.10 -38.92 -7.38
N SER A 529 -12.85 -37.68 -6.96
CA SER A 529 -11.57 -37.01 -7.22
C SER A 529 -10.50 -37.55 -6.26
N GLY A 530 -9.88 -38.67 -6.62
CA GLY A 530 -8.63 -39.15 -5.99
C GLY A 530 -7.45 -38.16 -6.10
N SER A 531 -7.66 -37.01 -6.75
CA SER A 531 -6.74 -35.90 -6.88
C SER A 531 -7.01 -34.82 -5.82
N SER A 532 -6.12 -34.73 -4.83
CA SER A 532 -6.03 -33.57 -3.94
C SER A 532 -5.83 -32.27 -4.74
N VAL A 533 -6.51 -31.18 -4.39
CA VAL A 533 -6.14 -29.84 -4.88
C VAL A 533 -4.89 -29.41 -4.13
N LYS A 534 -3.77 -29.35 -4.85
CA LYS A 534 -2.45 -29.05 -4.27
C LYS A 534 -2.10 -27.57 -4.31
N GLN A 535 -2.69 -26.83 -5.24
CA GLN A 535 -2.42 -25.42 -5.45
C GLN A 535 -3.71 -24.69 -5.76
N ARG A 536 -3.80 -23.47 -5.23
CA ARG A 536 -4.84 -22.52 -5.56
C ARG A 536 -4.27 -21.48 -6.51
N GLN A 537 -4.83 -21.42 -7.71
CA GLN A 537 -4.41 -20.50 -8.76
C GLN A 537 -5.55 -19.56 -9.14
N GLY A 538 -5.18 -18.38 -9.62
CA GLY A 538 -6.09 -17.33 -10.03
C GLY A 538 -5.33 -16.08 -10.45
N TYR A 539 -6.07 -15.01 -10.69
CA TYR A 539 -5.57 -13.69 -11.03
C TYR A 539 -6.02 -12.67 -9.99
N ILE A 540 -5.12 -11.81 -9.54
CA ILE A 540 -5.48 -10.56 -8.89
C ILE A 540 -5.66 -9.54 -10.00
N ILE A 541 -6.84 -8.92 -10.06
CA ILE A 541 -7.14 -7.87 -11.03
C ILE A 541 -7.04 -6.50 -10.36
N SER A 542 -6.52 -5.51 -11.06
CA SER A 542 -6.40 -4.12 -10.64
C SER A 542 -7.06 -3.21 -11.65
N LEU A 543 -8.16 -2.56 -11.26
CA LEU A 543 -8.90 -1.61 -12.06
C LEU A 543 -8.58 -0.19 -11.59
N VAL A 544 -7.99 0.62 -12.45
CA VAL A 544 -7.63 2.02 -12.18
C VAL A 544 -8.67 2.92 -12.85
N SER A 545 -9.11 3.98 -12.18
CA SER A 545 -10.00 4.98 -12.78
C SER A 545 -9.34 5.71 -13.95
N GLY A 546 -10.12 6.23 -14.89
CA GLY A 546 -9.62 6.95 -16.07
C GLY A 546 -8.77 8.18 -15.75
N ASP A 547 -8.97 8.79 -14.59
CA ASP A 547 -8.16 9.90 -14.06
C ASP A 547 -6.94 9.43 -13.23
N GLY A 548 -6.78 8.12 -13.01
CA GLY A 548 -5.73 7.53 -12.19
C GLY A 548 -5.84 7.84 -10.68
N ALA A 549 -6.96 8.40 -10.22
CA ALA A 549 -7.12 8.86 -8.84
C ALA A 549 -7.54 7.74 -7.88
N ALA A 550 -8.20 6.68 -8.38
CA ALA A 550 -8.66 5.54 -7.60
C ALA A 550 -8.22 4.23 -8.24
N VAL A 551 -8.01 3.22 -7.41
CA VAL A 551 -7.72 1.85 -7.82
C VAL A 551 -8.66 0.92 -7.07
N GLY A 552 -9.09 -0.15 -7.72
CA GLY A 552 -9.85 -1.22 -7.11
C GLY A 552 -9.19 -2.55 -7.44
N ILE A 553 -9.20 -3.47 -6.48
CA ILE A 553 -8.59 -4.78 -6.62
C ILE A 553 -9.66 -5.84 -6.43
N GLY A 554 -9.62 -6.87 -7.28
CA GLY A 554 -10.47 -8.04 -7.18
C GLY A 554 -9.67 -9.32 -7.38
N GLU A 555 -10.33 -10.46 -7.18
CA GLU A 555 -9.76 -11.78 -7.39
C GLU A 555 -10.60 -12.57 -8.40
N VAL A 556 -9.94 -13.18 -9.38
CA VAL A 556 -10.53 -14.10 -10.36
C VAL A 556 -9.83 -15.44 -10.20
N SER A 557 -10.45 -16.35 -9.46
CA SER A 557 -9.84 -17.63 -9.13
C SER A 557 -10.84 -18.75 -9.36
N PRO A 558 -11.00 -19.28 -10.58
CA PRO A 558 -11.85 -20.44 -10.79
C PRO A 558 -11.29 -21.67 -10.06
N LEU A 559 -12.18 -22.52 -9.53
CA LEU A 559 -11.83 -23.73 -8.78
C LEU A 559 -12.46 -24.95 -9.45
N SER A 560 -11.62 -25.89 -9.89
CA SER A 560 -12.07 -27.12 -10.53
C SER A 560 -13.04 -27.92 -9.63
N GLY A 561 -14.11 -28.43 -10.24
CA GLY A 561 -15.18 -29.15 -9.54
C GLY A 561 -16.23 -28.25 -8.89
N LEU A 562 -15.97 -26.95 -8.77
CA LEU A 562 -16.91 -25.93 -8.30
C LEU A 562 -17.36 -25.01 -9.45
N HIS A 563 -16.38 -24.49 -10.19
CA HIS A 563 -16.58 -23.66 -11.37
C HIS A 563 -16.61 -24.55 -12.62
N LYS A 564 -17.40 -24.15 -13.62
CA LYS A 564 -17.41 -24.84 -14.93
C LYS A 564 -16.23 -24.37 -15.79
N GLU A 565 -15.83 -23.11 -15.62
CA GLU A 565 -14.70 -22.52 -16.33
C GLU A 565 -13.34 -22.97 -15.78
N THR A 566 -12.35 -22.94 -16.67
CA THR A 566 -10.95 -23.15 -16.34
C THR A 566 -10.23 -21.82 -16.06
N LEU A 567 -8.99 -21.90 -15.56
CA LEU A 567 -8.14 -20.72 -15.37
C LEU A 567 -7.85 -20.02 -16.71
N ASP A 568 -7.67 -20.78 -17.78
CA ASP A 568 -7.40 -20.25 -19.13
C ASP A 568 -8.64 -19.55 -19.71
N ASP A 569 -9.84 -20.10 -19.48
CA ASP A 569 -11.10 -19.46 -19.88
C ASP A 569 -11.27 -18.08 -19.23
N ALA A 570 -10.96 -18.00 -17.93
CA ALA A 570 -11.00 -16.75 -17.18
C ALA A 570 -9.95 -15.75 -17.69
N GLU A 571 -8.73 -16.21 -17.99
CA GLU A 571 -7.68 -15.35 -18.55
C GLU A 571 -8.04 -14.78 -19.91
N MET A 572 -8.66 -15.59 -20.79
CA MET A 572 -9.10 -15.12 -22.10
C MET A 572 -10.12 -13.97 -21.99
N GLN A 573 -11.08 -14.07 -21.05
CA GLN A 573 -12.02 -12.96 -20.80
C GLN A 573 -11.32 -11.74 -20.20
N LEU A 574 -10.41 -11.94 -19.25
CA LEU A 574 -9.63 -10.83 -18.66
C LEU A 574 -8.76 -10.11 -19.69
N CYS A 575 -8.07 -10.84 -20.56
CA CYS A 575 -7.34 -10.29 -21.72
C CYS A 575 -8.26 -9.41 -22.57
N THR A 576 -9.42 -9.92 -22.93
CA THR A 576 -10.35 -9.22 -23.83
C THR A 576 -10.86 -7.93 -23.18
N ILE A 577 -11.22 -7.97 -21.90
CA ILE A 577 -11.69 -6.79 -21.15
C ILE A 577 -10.57 -5.78 -20.99
N ARG A 578 -9.34 -6.21 -20.65
CA ARG A 578 -8.15 -5.36 -20.56
C ARG A 578 -7.90 -4.62 -21.88
N ASP A 579 -7.83 -5.37 -22.98
CA ASP A 579 -7.46 -4.83 -24.28
C ASP A 579 -8.53 -3.86 -24.80
N TRP A 580 -9.80 -4.14 -24.52
CA TRP A 580 -10.89 -3.21 -24.80
C TRP A 580 -10.77 -1.94 -23.97
N LEU A 581 -10.58 -2.04 -22.65
CA LEU A 581 -10.39 -0.85 -21.78
C LEU A 581 -9.18 -0.01 -22.19
N ALA A 582 -8.10 -0.64 -22.63
CA ALA A 582 -6.88 0.04 -23.07
C ALA A 582 -7.01 0.73 -24.44
N SER A 583 -7.90 0.26 -25.31
CA SER A 583 -8.07 0.78 -26.67
C SER A 583 -9.30 1.67 -26.87
N SER A 584 -10.29 1.57 -26.00
CA SER A 584 -11.51 2.38 -26.01
C SER A 584 -11.25 3.83 -25.61
N ALA A 585 -12.01 4.75 -26.21
CA ALA A 585 -12.04 6.13 -25.73
C ALA A 585 -12.76 6.18 -24.38
N ILE A 586 -12.34 7.10 -23.49
CA ILE A 586 -12.90 7.21 -22.13
C ILE A 586 -14.39 7.59 -22.14
N GLU A 587 -14.87 8.15 -23.25
CA GLU A 587 -16.28 8.47 -23.50
C GLU A 587 -17.14 7.21 -23.72
N ASP A 588 -16.55 6.14 -24.25
CA ASP A 588 -17.25 4.88 -24.55
C ASP A 588 -17.34 3.95 -23.34
N ILE A 589 -16.56 4.23 -22.28
CA ILE A 589 -16.56 3.46 -21.04
C ILE A 589 -17.73 3.92 -20.14
N PRO A 590 -18.65 3.02 -19.74
CA PRO A 590 -19.78 3.36 -18.90
C PRO A 590 -19.38 4.01 -17.56
N GLU A 591 -20.12 5.04 -17.16
CA GLU A 591 -19.95 5.73 -15.88
C GLU A 591 -20.47 4.90 -14.71
N LEU A 592 -19.68 4.85 -13.65
CA LEU A 592 -19.99 4.18 -12.39
C LEU A 592 -20.44 5.21 -11.36
N ASP A 593 -21.63 5.01 -10.77
CA ASP A 593 -22.08 5.80 -9.63
C ASP A 593 -21.81 5.05 -8.32
N ALA A 594 -20.91 5.59 -7.49
CA ALA A 594 -20.52 4.93 -6.26
C ALA A 594 -21.70 4.64 -5.32
N ALA A 595 -22.71 5.52 -5.27
CA ALA A 595 -23.88 5.29 -4.43
C ALA A 595 -24.73 4.11 -4.94
N ALA A 596 -24.83 3.96 -6.26
CA ALA A 596 -25.51 2.84 -6.89
C ALA A 596 -24.72 1.52 -6.73
N VAL A 597 -23.38 1.57 -6.73
CA VAL A 597 -22.57 0.37 -6.43
C VAL A 597 -22.80 -0.14 -5.01
N PHE A 598 -22.87 0.77 -4.03
CA PHE A 598 -23.04 0.39 -2.63
C PHE A 598 -24.48 0.05 -2.25
N SER A 599 -25.48 0.35 -3.10
CA SER A 599 -26.87 0.01 -2.79
C SER A 599 -27.11 -1.51 -2.80
N PHE A 600 -26.30 -2.27 -3.53
CA PHE A 600 -26.44 -3.72 -3.72
C PHE A 600 -27.86 -4.16 -4.16
N ASP A 601 -28.55 -3.36 -4.98
CA ASP A 601 -29.94 -3.56 -5.40
C ASP A 601 -30.12 -4.06 -6.85
N GLY A 602 -29.01 -4.37 -7.52
CA GLY A 602 -28.91 -4.79 -8.91
C GLY A 602 -28.14 -3.80 -9.79
N ALA A 603 -27.84 -2.59 -9.30
CA ALA A 603 -27.15 -1.58 -10.09
C ALA A 603 -25.73 -1.99 -10.49
N LEU A 604 -24.97 -2.68 -9.62
CA LEU A 604 -23.65 -3.18 -9.96
C LEU A 604 -23.70 -4.28 -11.03
N THR A 605 -24.65 -5.23 -10.92
CA THR A 605 -24.88 -6.24 -11.96
C THR A 605 -25.21 -5.57 -13.30
N GLY A 606 -26.15 -4.62 -13.31
CA GLY A 606 -26.50 -3.89 -14.54
C GLY A 606 -25.33 -3.10 -15.14
N TYR A 607 -24.45 -2.55 -14.29
CA TYR A 607 -23.21 -1.91 -14.73
C TYR A 607 -22.25 -2.90 -15.40
N ILE A 608 -21.99 -4.04 -14.76
CA ILE A 608 -21.12 -5.10 -15.29
C ILE A 608 -21.66 -5.61 -16.63
N ASP A 609 -22.97 -5.85 -16.73
CA ASP A 609 -23.59 -6.36 -17.95
C ASP A 609 -23.47 -5.34 -19.09
N THR A 610 -23.64 -4.05 -18.79
CA THR A 610 -23.45 -2.96 -19.75
C THR A 610 -21.99 -2.86 -20.20
N LEU A 611 -21.05 -2.92 -19.26
CA LEU A 611 -19.61 -2.91 -19.55
C LEU A 611 -19.23 -4.10 -20.44
N TYR A 612 -19.65 -5.30 -20.08
CA TYR A 612 -19.32 -6.52 -20.80
C TYR A 612 -19.97 -6.57 -22.19
N ALA A 613 -21.19 -6.08 -22.34
CA ALA A 613 -21.84 -5.92 -23.64
C ALA A 613 -21.06 -4.94 -24.54
N ALA A 614 -20.50 -3.86 -23.97
CA ALA A 614 -19.69 -2.90 -24.72
C ALA A 614 -18.34 -3.48 -25.20
N VAL A 615 -17.77 -4.43 -24.44
CA VAL A 615 -16.58 -5.19 -24.87
C VAL A 615 -16.85 -6.03 -26.12
N GLY A 616 -18.12 -6.45 -26.34
CA GLY A 616 -18.55 -7.13 -27.56
C GLY A 616 -18.20 -8.63 -27.60
N VAL A 617 -18.03 -9.26 -26.44
CA VAL A 617 -17.76 -10.71 -26.35
C VAL A 617 -19.07 -11.49 -26.50
N SER A 618 -19.07 -12.53 -27.33
CA SER A 618 -20.26 -13.35 -27.60
C SER A 618 -20.53 -14.44 -26.54
N SER A 619 -19.52 -14.80 -25.74
CA SER A 619 -19.66 -15.76 -24.65
C SER A 619 -20.21 -15.09 -23.38
N PRO A 620 -20.99 -15.81 -22.57
CA PRO A 620 -21.48 -15.28 -21.29
C PRO A 620 -20.31 -14.96 -20.35
N LEU A 621 -20.48 -13.93 -19.52
CA LEU A 621 -19.48 -13.56 -18.52
C LEU A 621 -19.29 -14.69 -17.49
N LEU A 622 -18.05 -15.13 -17.30
CA LEU A 622 -17.73 -16.24 -16.40
C LEU A 622 -17.91 -15.83 -14.94
N PRO A 623 -18.42 -16.73 -14.06
CA PRO A 623 -18.66 -16.46 -12.64
C PRO A 623 -17.46 -15.85 -11.90
N SER A 624 -16.29 -16.46 -12.04
CA SER A 624 -15.07 -15.98 -11.38
C SER A 624 -14.64 -14.60 -11.89
N VAL A 625 -14.80 -14.33 -13.19
CA VAL A 625 -14.48 -13.03 -13.80
C VAL A 625 -15.47 -11.96 -13.35
N ARG A 626 -16.78 -12.26 -13.32
CA ARG A 626 -17.81 -11.38 -12.76
C ARG A 626 -17.47 -11.01 -11.32
N SER A 627 -17.18 -12.01 -10.49
CA SER A 627 -16.84 -11.81 -9.08
C SER A 627 -15.63 -10.88 -8.91
N GLY A 628 -14.54 -11.12 -9.65
CA GLY A 628 -13.37 -10.26 -9.62
C GLY A 628 -13.66 -8.82 -10.05
N LEU A 629 -14.43 -8.63 -11.13
CA LEU A 629 -14.83 -7.30 -11.59
C LEU A 629 -15.67 -6.57 -10.56
N GLU A 630 -16.68 -7.23 -9.99
CA GLU A 630 -17.52 -6.67 -8.94
C GLU A 630 -16.68 -6.26 -7.71
N MET A 631 -15.78 -7.11 -7.24
CA MET A 631 -14.84 -6.77 -6.14
C MET A 631 -14.01 -5.53 -6.48
N SER A 632 -13.40 -5.50 -7.67
CA SER A 632 -12.56 -4.38 -8.10
C SER A 632 -13.38 -3.08 -8.20
N ILE A 633 -14.60 -3.12 -8.70
CA ILE A 633 -15.46 -1.93 -8.86
C ILE A 633 -15.96 -1.42 -7.51
N ILE A 634 -16.33 -2.32 -6.60
CA ILE A 634 -16.70 -1.97 -5.22
C ILE A 634 -15.55 -1.24 -4.53
N LEU A 635 -14.33 -1.76 -4.65
CA LEU A 635 -13.16 -1.12 -4.05
C LEU A 635 -12.77 0.19 -4.75
N LEU A 636 -12.89 0.24 -6.09
CA LEU A 636 -12.66 1.45 -6.88
C LEU A 636 -13.59 2.58 -6.45
N ALA A 637 -14.89 2.30 -6.32
CA ALA A 637 -15.89 3.23 -5.81
C ALA A 637 -15.54 3.69 -4.38
N SER A 638 -15.08 2.77 -3.53
CA SER A 638 -14.71 3.07 -2.14
C SER A 638 -13.54 4.04 -2.07
N ASN A 639 -12.52 3.80 -2.89
CA ASN A 639 -11.32 4.63 -2.97
C ASN A 639 -11.63 5.98 -3.61
N ALA A 640 -12.52 6.05 -4.60
CA ALA A 640 -13.02 7.32 -5.15
C ALA A 640 -13.79 8.15 -4.11
N CYS A 641 -14.57 7.49 -3.24
CA CYS A 641 -15.22 8.11 -2.09
C CYS A 641 -14.24 8.50 -0.96
N ARG A 642 -12.97 8.12 -1.06
CA ARG A 642 -11.92 8.31 -0.05
C ARG A 642 -12.28 7.72 1.32
N LEU A 643 -12.97 6.59 1.32
CA LEU A 643 -13.39 5.89 2.53
C LEU A 643 -13.12 4.39 2.39
N PRO A 644 -12.63 3.70 3.43
CA PRO A 644 -12.59 2.24 3.44
C PRO A 644 -13.99 1.64 3.34
N LEU A 645 -14.12 0.44 2.77
CA LEU A 645 -15.41 -0.21 2.49
C LEU A 645 -16.39 -0.22 3.69
N PRO A 646 -15.96 -0.57 4.93
CA PRO A 646 -16.85 -0.56 6.09
C PRO A 646 -17.35 0.83 6.52
N ARG A 647 -16.84 1.91 5.90
CA ARG A 647 -17.33 3.29 6.08
C ARG A 647 -18.00 3.83 4.84
N ALA A 648 -17.56 3.42 3.65
CA ALA A 648 -18.18 3.81 2.39
C ALA A 648 -19.60 3.22 2.29
N ILE A 649 -19.75 1.92 2.53
CA ILE A 649 -21.04 1.23 2.37
C ILE A 649 -22.12 1.86 3.29
N PRO A 650 -21.94 2.00 4.62
CA PRO A 650 -22.97 2.63 5.48
C PRO A 650 -23.28 4.09 5.17
N LYS A 651 -22.31 4.82 4.59
CA LYS A 651 -22.49 6.24 4.28
C LYS A 651 -23.37 6.45 3.06
N TYR A 652 -23.26 5.56 2.07
CA TYR A 652 -23.93 5.69 0.77
C TYR A 652 -25.10 4.71 0.60
N ALA A 653 -25.05 3.55 1.28
CA ALA A 653 -26.16 2.60 1.40
C ALA A 653 -26.98 2.93 2.66
N GLN A 654 -28.22 3.40 2.48
CA GLN A 654 -29.05 3.92 3.57
C GLN A 654 -29.50 2.88 4.62
N GLU A 655 -29.22 1.59 4.39
CA GLU A 655 -29.74 0.47 5.18
C GLU A 655 -28.83 0.00 6.33
N VAL A 656 -27.59 0.51 6.40
CA VAL A 656 -26.59 0.12 7.41
C VAL A 656 -26.13 1.37 8.16
N SER A 657 -26.36 1.44 9.47
CA SER A 657 -25.94 2.60 10.29
C SER A 657 -24.49 2.48 10.78
N SER A 658 -24.02 1.26 11.06
CA SER A 658 -22.65 0.97 11.47
C SER A 658 -22.33 -0.50 11.22
N ILE A 659 -21.12 -0.80 10.73
CA ILE A 659 -20.68 -2.18 10.50
C ILE A 659 -20.03 -2.75 11.75
N ARG A 660 -20.35 -4.01 12.04
CA ARG A 660 -19.74 -4.81 13.12
C ARG A 660 -18.22 -4.84 12.97
N GLY A 661 -17.51 -4.42 14.03
CA GLY A 661 -16.05 -4.38 14.03
C GLY A 661 -15.36 -5.74 14.12
N MET A 662 -16.02 -6.73 14.74
CA MET A 662 -15.50 -8.08 14.95
C MET A 662 -16.44 -9.12 14.34
N LEU A 663 -15.98 -9.87 13.35
CA LEU A 663 -16.79 -10.87 12.62
C LEU A 663 -16.42 -12.30 13.04
N PRO A 664 -17.39 -13.16 13.42
CA PRO A 664 -17.10 -14.56 13.78
C PRO A 664 -16.76 -15.41 12.55
N VAL A 665 -15.72 -16.22 12.65
CA VAL A 665 -15.25 -17.15 11.60
C VAL A 665 -15.41 -18.59 12.06
N ASN A 666 -15.75 -19.50 11.16
CA ASN A 666 -15.77 -20.92 11.50
C ASN A 666 -14.37 -21.55 11.43
N GLY A 667 -14.12 -22.53 12.30
CA GLY A 667 -13.06 -23.52 12.05
C GLY A 667 -13.50 -24.50 10.96
N LEU A 668 -12.56 -25.17 10.31
CA LEU A 668 -12.82 -26.19 9.28
C LEU A 668 -12.15 -27.51 9.69
N ILE A 669 -12.86 -28.62 9.47
CA ILE A 669 -12.34 -29.99 9.56
C ILE A 669 -12.62 -30.70 8.24
N LEU A 670 -11.55 -31.15 7.58
CA LEU A 670 -11.61 -31.92 6.34
C LEU A 670 -11.92 -33.42 6.56
N ARG A 671 -12.35 -34.11 5.50
CA ARG A 671 -12.71 -35.53 5.54
C ARG A 671 -11.50 -36.39 5.95
N GLY A 672 -11.68 -37.21 6.99
CA GLY A 672 -10.65 -38.17 7.45
C GLY A 672 -9.49 -37.54 8.24
N GLU A 673 -9.54 -36.24 8.56
CA GLU A 673 -8.57 -35.59 9.44
C GLU A 673 -9.14 -35.44 10.86
N SER A 674 -8.25 -35.41 11.86
CA SER A 674 -8.59 -35.16 13.27
C SER A 674 -8.25 -33.72 13.62
N LEU A 675 -9.01 -33.10 14.53
CA LEU A 675 -8.82 -31.72 15.04
C LEU A 675 -7.36 -31.38 15.36
N ASN A 676 -6.67 -30.77 14.39
CA ASN A 676 -5.33 -30.18 14.53
C ASN A 676 -5.35 -28.70 14.14
N ILE A 677 -6.47 -28.02 14.41
CA ILE A 677 -6.56 -26.56 14.49
C ILE A 677 -5.40 -26.08 15.37
N SER A 678 -4.71 -25.00 14.98
CA SER A 678 -3.60 -24.48 15.78
C SER A 678 -4.05 -24.36 17.24
N LYS A 679 -3.26 -24.91 18.18
CA LYS A 679 -3.61 -24.91 19.62
C LYS A 679 -3.82 -23.51 20.20
N GLU A 680 -3.55 -22.48 19.40
CA GLU A 680 -3.65 -21.06 19.74
C GLU A 680 -5.03 -20.45 19.40
N ARG A 681 -5.92 -21.15 18.67
CA ARG A 681 -7.22 -20.60 18.26
C ARG A 681 -8.41 -21.46 18.67
N VAL A 682 -9.43 -20.78 19.20
CA VAL A 682 -10.78 -21.31 19.40
C VAL A 682 -11.75 -20.61 18.47
N TYR A 683 -12.71 -21.34 17.90
CA TYR A 683 -13.70 -20.78 16.97
C TYR A 683 -15.10 -20.75 17.58
N PRO A 684 -15.96 -19.79 17.21
CA PRO A 684 -17.38 -19.79 17.60
C PRO A 684 -18.14 -21.03 17.11
N SER A 685 -17.82 -21.54 15.93
CA SER A 685 -18.40 -22.77 15.36
C SER A 685 -17.35 -23.48 14.50
N ILE A 686 -17.48 -24.80 14.32
CA ILE A 686 -16.63 -25.60 13.44
C ILE A 686 -17.46 -26.29 12.37
N LYS A 687 -17.02 -26.15 11.11
CA LYS A 687 -17.58 -26.82 9.93
C LYS A 687 -16.87 -28.14 9.70
N VAL A 688 -17.62 -29.23 9.66
CA VAL A 688 -17.11 -30.59 9.44
C VAL A 688 -17.58 -31.08 8.07
N LYS A 689 -16.65 -31.48 7.20
CA LYS A 689 -16.98 -32.11 5.92
C LYS A 689 -17.46 -33.54 6.13
N LEU A 690 -18.64 -33.87 5.59
CA LEU A 690 -19.33 -35.14 5.73
C LEU A 690 -19.51 -35.83 4.36
N GLY A 691 -20.08 -37.03 4.37
CA GLY A 691 -20.48 -37.79 3.19
C GLY A 691 -19.42 -38.72 2.62
N GLY A 692 -18.17 -38.61 3.08
CA GLY A 692 -17.03 -39.39 2.57
C GLY A 692 -16.76 -40.69 3.34
N GLN A 693 -17.58 -41.00 4.34
CA GLN A 693 -17.43 -42.17 5.21
C GLN A 693 -18.78 -42.89 5.39
N THR A 694 -18.78 -43.94 6.23
CA THR A 694 -20.04 -44.53 6.68
C THR A 694 -20.84 -43.52 7.50
N ALA A 695 -22.18 -43.61 7.46
CA ALA A 695 -23.09 -42.77 8.26
C ALA A 695 -22.67 -42.68 9.75
N LYS A 696 -22.23 -43.79 10.34
CA LYS A 696 -21.70 -43.84 11.70
C LYS A 696 -20.37 -43.10 11.87
N GLY A 697 -19.47 -43.19 10.89
CA GLY A 697 -18.19 -42.46 10.90
C GLY A 697 -18.37 -40.95 10.84
N ASP A 698 -19.27 -40.47 9.98
CA ASP A 698 -19.62 -39.05 9.88
C ASP A 698 -20.31 -38.55 11.17
N ALA A 699 -21.23 -39.34 11.74
CA ALA A 699 -21.87 -39.02 13.02
C ALA A 699 -20.86 -38.95 14.18
N LEU A 700 -19.91 -39.88 14.25
CA LEU A 700 -18.83 -39.86 15.24
C LEU A 700 -17.92 -38.64 15.07
N SER A 701 -17.67 -38.20 13.84
CA SER A 701 -16.83 -37.02 13.56
C SER A 701 -17.47 -35.74 14.10
N LEU A 702 -18.79 -35.58 13.93
CA LEU A 702 -19.53 -34.47 14.54
C LEU A 702 -19.54 -34.56 16.07
N LEU A 703 -19.82 -35.74 16.64
CA LEU A 703 -19.83 -35.94 18.09
C LEU A 703 -18.48 -35.58 18.72
N GLN A 704 -17.38 -36.08 18.15
CA GLN A 704 -16.02 -35.78 18.62
C GLN A 704 -15.74 -34.28 18.57
N THR A 705 -16.22 -33.60 17.52
CA THR A 705 -16.08 -32.14 17.38
C THR A 705 -16.89 -31.41 18.45
N GLN A 706 -18.14 -31.81 18.71
CA GLN A 706 -18.96 -31.24 19.79
C GLN A 706 -18.33 -31.40 21.18
N GLN A 707 -17.68 -32.54 21.42
CA GLN A 707 -16.98 -32.84 22.68
C GLN A 707 -15.66 -32.07 22.83
N SER A 708 -15.14 -31.46 21.75
CA SER A 708 -13.93 -30.64 21.78
C SER A 708 -14.15 -29.20 22.32
N GLY A 709 -15.35 -28.92 22.83
CA GLY A 709 -15.73 -27.64 23.46
C GLY A 709 -14.73 -27.16 24.52
N GLY A 710 -14.29 -25.91 24.41
CA GLY A 710 -13.28 -25.31 25.30
C GLY A 710 -11.82 -25.59 24.92
N ARG A 711 -11.56 -26.49 23.96
CA ARG A 711 -10.23 -26.69 23.37
C ARG A 711 -10.09 -26.00 22.01
N TYR A 712 -11.06 -26.19 21.12
CA TYR A 712 -11.07 -25.59 19.78
C TYR A 712 -12.36 -24.84 19.46
N ILE A 713 -13.40 -25.01 20.27
CA ILE A 713 -14.65 -24.26 20.18
C ILE A 713 -14.77 -23.35 21.39
N SER A 714 -15.18 -22.10 21.18
CA SER A 714 -15.38 -21.13 22.25
C SER A 714 -16.28 -21.68 23.35
N LYS A 715 -15.92 -21.41 24.62
CA LYS A 715 -16.74 -21.80 25.77
C LYS A 715 -18.12 -21.14 25.73
N GLU A 716 -18.22 -19.95 25.14
CA GLU A 716 -19.45 -19.18 25.03
C GLU A 716 -20.47 -19.86 24.11
N THR A 717 -20.00 -20.47 23.01
CA THR A 717 -20.86 -21.13 22.03
C THR A 717 -21.14 -22.59 22.34
N LYS A 718 -20.59 -23.14 23.45
CA LYS A 718 -20.93 -24.47 24.00
C LYS A 718 -20.76 -25.66 23.03
N GLY A 719 -19.85 -25.57 22.07
CA GLY A 719 -19.57 -26.68 21.15
C GLY A 719 -20.47 -26.73 19.91
N LYS A 720 -20.89 -25.56 19.39
CA LYS A 720 -21.65 -25.46 18.13
C LYS A 720 -20.84 -25.99 16.95
N VAL A 721 -21.48 -26.81 16.12
CA VAL A 721 -20.91 -27.42 14.92
C VAL A 721 -21.88 -27.33 13.76
N ARG A 722 -21.36 -27.37 12.53
CA ARG A 722 -22.17 -27.55 11.32
C ARG A 722 -21.58 -28.65 10.45
N GLY A 723 -22.44 -29.42 9.82
CA GLY A 723 -22.04 -30.44 8.84
C GLY A 723 -22.09 -29.86 7.43
N ASP A 724 -21.25 -30.35 6.54
CA ASP A 724 -21.31 -30.04 5.10
C ASP A 724 -21.14 -31.31 4.28
N ALA A 725 -22.22 -31.76 3.67
CA ALA A 725 -22.25 -33.00 2.93
C ALA A 725 -21.92 -32.82 1.44
N ASN A 726 -21.95 -31.59 0.90
CA ASN A 726 -21.79 -31.30 -0.53
C ASN A 726 -22.58 -32.26 -1.43
N ARG A 727 -23.86 -32.48 -1.11
CA ARG A 727 -24.79 -33.36 -1.83
C ARG A 727 -24.38 -34.84 -1.83
N ALA A 728 -23.86 -35.32 -0.71
CA ALA A 728 -23.40 -36.70 -0.56
C ALA A 728 -24.50 -37.75 -0.69
N TRP A 729 -25.66 -37.46 -0.10
CA TRP A 729 -26.59 -38.50 0.28
C TRP A 729 -27.83 -38.50 -0.60
N ASP A 730 -28.37 -39.68 -0.87
CA ASP A 730 -29.79 -39.79 -1.11
C ASP A 730 -30.56 -39.67 0.21
N GLU A 731 -31.88 -39.66 0.13
CA GLU A 731 -32.73 -39.50 1.30
C GLU A 731 -32.53 -40.63 2.32
N GLU A 732 -32.42 -41.89 1.88
CA GLU A 732 -32.20 -43.03 2.76
C GLU A 732 -30.87 -42.92 3.53
N SER A 733 -29.79 -42.56 2.83
CA SER A 733 -28.47 -42.38 3.43
C SER A 733 -28.44 -41.21 4.41
N ALA A 734 -29.15 -40.11 4.11
CA ALA A 734 -29.27 -38.98 5.01
C ALA A 734 -30.04 -39.35 6.28
N MET A 735 -31.13 -40.12 6.17
CA MET A 735 -31.88 -40.64 7.32
C MET A 735 -31.02 -41.61 8.16
N LEU A 736 -30.21 -42.45 7.51
CA LEU A 736 -29.28 -43.34 8.21
C LEU A 736 -28.21 -42.56 8.99
N PHE A 737 -27.72 -41.45 8.42
CA PHE A 737 -26.82 -40.53 9.12
C PHE A 737 -27.49 -39.87 10.32
N ALA A 738 -28.72 -39.37 10.18
CA ALA A 738 -29.47 -38.79 11.29
C ALA A 738 -29.70 -39.79 12.42
N LYS A 739 -30.12 -41.01 12.10
CA LYS A 739 -30.23 -42.10 13.07
C LYS A 739 -28.89 -42.43 13.74
N SER A 740 -27.81 -42.42 12.98
CA SER A 740 -26.47 -42.66 13.51
C SER A 740 -26.04 -41.58 14.50
N LEU A 741 -26.46 -40.32 14.33
CA LEU A 741 -26.22 -39.23 15.29
C LEU A 741 -26.91 -39.49 16.63
N GLU A 742 -28.16 -39.97 16.60
CA GLU A 742 -28.89 -40.36 17.80
C GLU A 742 -28.23 -41.56 18.49
N ASP A 743 -27.87 -42.60 17.72
CA ASP A 743 -27.25 -43.82 18.23
C ASP A 743 -25.90 -43.56 18.94
N VAL A 744 -25.12 -42.58 18.47
CA VAL A 744 -23.85 -42.19 19.11
C VAL A 744 -24.03 -41.17 20.23
N GLY A 745 -25.25 -40.67 20.45
CA GLY A 745 -25.56 -39.69 21.51
C GLY A 745 -25.07 -38.27 21.20
N ALA A 746 -25.07 -37.86 19.94
CA ALA A 746 -24.77 -36.49 19.56
C ALA A 746 -25.87 -35.52 20.02
N ASP A 747 -25.47 -34.33 20.46
CA ASP A 747 -26.42 -33.30 20.90
C ASP A 747 -26.91 -32.53 19.67
N LEU A 748 -28.11 -32.87 19.19
CA LEU A 748 -28.71 -32.21 18.02
C LEU A 748 -28.89 -30.70 18.22
N THR A 749 -29.04 -30.22 19.46
CA THR A 749 -29.19 -28.78 19.75
C THR A 749 -27.90 -27.99 19.49
N LYS A 750 -26.76 -28.69 19.39
CA LYS A 750 -25.45 -28.11 19.05
C LYS A 750 -25.13 -28.14 17.56
N ILE A 751 -25.95 -28.80 16.75
CA ILE A 751 -25.83 -28.78 15.30
C ILE A 751 -26.56 -27.53 14.79
N GLU A 752 -25.84 -26.60 14.18
CA GLU A 752 -26.44 -25.39 13.59
C GLU A 752 -27.32 -25.76 12.41
N PHE A 753 -26.78 -26.56 11.49
CA PHE A 753 -27.43 -27.16 10.33
C PHE A 753 -26.48 -28.15 9.63
N VAL A 754 -27.01 -28.89 8.67
CA VAL A 754 -26.24 -29.62 7.65
C VAL A 754 -26.40 -28.92 6.30
N GLU A 755 -25.28 -28.46 5.74
CA GLU A 755 -25.20 -27.82 4.43
C GLU A 755 -25.34 -28.89 3.33
N GLU A 756 -26.32 -28.68 2.45
CA GLU A 756 -26.62 -29.48 1.26
C GLU A 756 -26.52 -30.99 1.47
N PRO A 757 -27.37 -31.58 2.35
CA PRO A 757 -27.29 -32.99 2.69
C PRO A 757 -27.61 -33.91 1.50
N LEU A 758 -28.55 -33.50 0.65
CA LEU A 758 -29.13 -34.36 -0.38
C LEU A 758 -28.57 -34.10 -1.78
N LYS A 759 -28.45 -35.16 -2.58
CA LYS A 759 -28.27 -35.10 -4.03
C LYS A 759 -29.36 -34.25 -4.71
N GLN A 760 -29.10 -33.83 -5.94
CA GLN A 760 -30.09 -33.12 -6.75
C GLN A 760 -31.39 -33.91 -6.86
N GLN A 761 -32.50 -33.24 -6.55
CA GLN A 761 -33.84 -33.82 -6.63
C GLN A 761 -34.51 -33.42 -7.94
N ILE A 762 -35.01 -34.43 -8.65
CA ILE A 762 -35.74 -34.26 -9.91
C ILE A 762 -37.24 -34.23 -9.67
N ASP A 763 -37.97 -33.49 -10.49
CA ASP A 763 -39.42 -33.43 -10.48
C ASP A 763 -40.05 -34.57 -11.30
N ALA A 764 -41.37 -34.52 -11.48
CA ALA A 764 -42.13 -35.52 -12.24
C ALA A 764 -41.75 -35.59 -13.73
N ASN A 765 -41.10 -34.56 -14.27
CA ASN A 765 -40.64 -34.51 -15.66
C ASN A 765 -39.20 -35.02 -15.80
N GLY A 766 -38.54 -35.37 -14.68
CA GLY A 766 -37.16 -35.84 -14.67
C GLY A 766 -36.13 -34.72 -14.70
N GLU A 767 -36.53 -33.47 -14.50
CA GLU A 767 -35.64 -32.31 -14.46
C GLU A 767 -35.43 -31.83 -13.02
N TRP A 768 -34.25 -31.27 -12.73
CA TRP A 768 -34.01 -30.67 -11.42
C TRP A 768 -34.93 -29.47 -11.21
N SER A 769 -35.54 -29.37 -10.02
CA SER A 769 -36.30 -28.18 -9.64
C SER A 769 -36.11 -27.82 -8.17
N MET A 770 -36.14 -26.52 -7.87
CA MET A 770 -36.04 -26.03 -6.50
C MET A 770 -37.19 -26.55 -5.63
N ASN A 771 -38.40 -26.69 -6.18
CA ASN A 771 -39.55 -27.24 -5.45
C ASN A 771 -39.30 -28.70 -5.02
N ALA A 772 -38.78 -29.54 -5.93
CA ALA A 772 -38.46 -30.93 -5.59
C ALA A 772 -37.34 -31.00 -4.53
N GLN A 773 -36.31 -30.14 -4.67
CA GLN A 773 -35.22 -30.05 -3.72
C GLN A 773 -35.70 -29.66 -2.32
N VAL A 774 -36.47 -28.57 -2.20
CA VAL A 774 -37.00 -28.10 -0.91
C VAL A 774 -37.95 -29.11 -0.30
N SER A 775 -38.85 -29.72 -1.08
CA SER A 775 -39.79 -30.73 -0.59
C SER A 775 -39.09 -31.89 0.14
N ARG A 776 -37.99 -32.41 -0.44
CA ARG A 776 -37.21 -33.49 0.16
C ARG A 776 -36.39 -33.05 1.37
N LEU A 777 -35.83 -31.85 1.33
CA LEU A 777 -35.09 -31.29 2.48
C LEU A 777 -36.00 -30.99 3.67
N GLU A 778 -37.23 -30.53 3.43
CA GLU A 778 -38.23 -30.34 4.47
C GLU A 778 -38.74 -31.68 5.02
N HIS A 779 -38.87 -32.72 4.19
CA HIS A 779 -39.14 -34.07 4.69
C HIS A 779 -38.00 -34.58 5.59
N PHE A 780 -36.74 -34.39 5.18
CA PHE A 780 -35.58 -34.69 6.02
C PHE A 780 -35.63 -33.96 7.36
N TYR A 781 -35.94 -32.67 7.36
CA TYR A 781 -36.08 -31.88 8.59
C TYR A 781 -37.27 -32.36 9.45
N ALA A 782 -38.42 -32.66 8.86
CA ALA A 782 -39.61 -33.09 9.58
C ALA A 782 -39.39 -34.41 10.34
N GLU A 783 -38.66 -35.35 9.72
CA GLU A 783 -38.37 -36.66 10.32
C GLU A 783 -37.24 -36.61 11.35
N THR A 784 -36.24 -35.73 11.18
CA THR A 784 -35.00 -35.76 11.98
C THR A 784 -34.85 -34.59 12.95
N GLY A 785 -35.57 -33.50 12.73
CA GLY A 785 -35.37 -32.22 13.42
C GLY A 785 -34.06 -31.51 13.06
N ILE A 786 -33.24 -32.04 12.14
CA ILE A 786 -31.96 -31.46 11.74
C ILE A 786 -32.21 -30.42 10.65
N LYS A 787 -31.85 -29.16 10.93
CA LYS A 787 -31.97 -28.09 9.94
C LYS A 787 -30.97 -28.24 8.80
N TYR A 788 -31.32 -27.72 7.63
CA TYR A 788 -30.46 -27.71 6.46
C TYR A 788 -30.10 -26.28 6.01
N ALA A 789 -29.07 -26.15 5.18
CA ALA A 789 -28.71 -24.87 4.54
C ALA A 789 -28.41 -25.09 3.04
N PHE A 790 -28.69 -24.08 2.21
CA PHE A 790 -28.40 -24.13 0.78
C PHE A 790 -27.02 -23.55 0.46
N ASP A 791 -26.31 -24.19 -0.47
CA ASP A 791 -25.06 -23.74 -1.09
C ASP A 791 -25.14 -24.03 -2.60
N GLU A 792 -24.95 -25.28 -3.01
CA GLU A 792 -25.00 -25.68 -4.42
C GLU A 792 -26.37 -25.41 -5.09
N SER A 793 -27.48 -25.51 -4.36
CA SER A 793 -28.82 -25.24 -4.90
C SER A 793 -29.03 -23.77 -5.25
N LEU A 794 -28.33 -22.85 -4.59
CA LEU A 794 -28.33 -21.44 -4.97
C LEU A 794 -27.56 -21.26 -6.29
N ALA A 795 -26.43 -21.93 -6.47
CA ALA A 795 -25.65 -21.87 -7.70
C ALA A 795 -26.39 -22.51 -8.90
N ASP A 796 -27.17 -23.57 -8.67
CA ASP A 796 -28.08 -24.12 -9.68
C ASP A 796 -29.15 -23.11 -10.10
N LEU A 797 -29.74 -22.37 -9.15
CA LEU A 797 -30.68 -21.28 -9.46
C LEU A 797 -30.02 -20.16 -10.25
N VAL A 798 -28.77 -19.79 -9.93
CA VAL A 798 -28.02 -18.79 -10.72
C VAL A 798 -27.85 -19.26 -12.16
N THR A 799 -27.52 -20.53 -12.37
CA THR A 799 -27.38 -21.12 -13.71
C THR A 799 -28.72 -21.14 -14.45
N LEU A 800 -29.81 -21.52 -13.77
CA LEU A 800 -31.15 -21.61 -14.35
C LEU A 800 -31.70 -20.25 -14.79
N HIS A 801 -31.46 -19.22 -13.99
CA HIS A 801 -32.01 -17.87 -14.20
C HIS A 801 -30.99 -16.90 -14.80
N ASP A 802 -29.81 -17.37 -15.19
CA ASP A 802 -28.73 -16.56 -15.76
C ASP A 802 -28.45 -15.28 -14.96
N TYR A 803 -28.16 -15.44 -13.66
CA TYR A 803 -27.94 -14.35 -12.69
C TYR A 803 -29.13 -13.40 -12.46
N ASN A 804 -30.30 -13.64 -13.06
CA ASN A 804 -31.48 -12.82 -12.83
C ASN A 804 -32.05 -13.01 -11.41
N PHE A 805 -31.86 -12.03 -10.55
CA PHE A 805 -32.32 -12.09 -9.16
C PHE A 805 -33.83 -12.26 -9.03
N ASP A 806 -34.65 -11.63 -9.88
CA ASP A 806 -36.11 -11.70 -9.74
C ASP A 806 -36.63 -13.12 -10.01
N GLY A 807 -36.05 -13.81 -11.00
CA GLY A 807 -36.29 -15.23 -11.25
C GLY A 807 -35.88 -16.11 -10.07
N ILE A 808 -34.65 -15.92 -9.58
CA ILE A 808 -34.10 -16.66 -8.42
C ILE A 808 -34.98 -16.45 -7.18
N ALA A 809 -35.30 -15.19 -6.85
CA ALA A 809 -36.11 -14.84 -5.70
C ALA A 809 -37.54 -15.38 -5.82
N SER A 810 -38.12 -15.38 -7.02
CA SER A 810 -39.44 -15.97 -7.26
C SER A 810 -39.44 -17.48 -7.08
N SER A 811 -38.42 -18.18 -7.56
CA SER A 811 -38.23 -19.62 -7.29
C SER A 811 -38.09 -19.87 -5.80
N LEU A 812 -37.22 -19.14 -5.10
CA LEU A 812 -37.04 -19.28 -3.66
C LEU A 812 -38.33 -19.03 -2.87
N ARG A 813 -39.08 -17.96 -3.16
CA ARG A 813 -40.36 -17.65 -2.51
C ARG A 813 -41.38 -18.75 -2.72
N THR A 814 -41.47 -19.29 -3.94
CA THR A 814 -42.42 -20.34 -4.29
C THR A 814 -42.06 -21.66 -3.62
N SER A 815 -40.78 -22.01 -3.58
CA SER A 815 -40.31 -23.28 -3.02
C SER A 815 -40.26 -23.28 -1.49
N LEU A 816 -39.73 -22.22 -0.87
CA LEU A 816 -39.61 -22.13 0.58
C LEU A 816 -40.90 -21.75 1.28
N GLY A 817 -41.75 -20.88 0.71
CA GLY A 817 -43.01 -20.48 1.35
C GLY A 817 -42.89 -20.19 2.86
N ASP A 818 -43.70 -20.92 3.65
CA ASP A 818 -43.73 -20.88 5.13
C ASP A 818 -42.91 -22.01 5.79
N GLN A 819 -42.01 -22.67 5.04
CA GLN A 819 -41.21 -23.78 5.53
C GLN A 819 -40.21 -23.34 6.61
N THR A 820 -39.84 -24.26 7.51
CA THR A 820 -39.07 -23.93 8.73
C THR A 820 -37.76 -24.70 8.89
N GLY A 821 -37.48 -25.68 8.03
CA GLY A 821 -36.27 -26.50 8.10
C GLY A 821 -35.01 -25.79 7.63
N CYS A 822 -35.12 -24.81 6.73
CA CYS A 822 -33.99 -24.05 6.23
C CYS A 822 -33.42 -23.10 7.31
N ALA A 823 -32.15 -23.27 7.66
CA ALA A 823 -31.46 -22.45 8.67
C ALA A 823 -30.75 -21.24 8.06
N ALA A 824 -30.18 -21.39 6.86
CA ALA A 824 -29.36 -20.36 6.25
C ALA A 824 -29.18 -20.53 4.73
N PHE A 825 -28.85 -19.42 4.07
CA PHE A 825 -28.22 -19.42 2.75
C PHE A 825 -26.70 -19.31 2.93
N VAL A 826 -25.95 -20.27 2.40
CA VAL A 826 -24.49 -20.23 2.32
C VAL A 826 -24.12 -19.58 0.99
N LEU A 827 -23.53 -18.40 1.07
CA LEU A 827 -23.28 -17.52 -0.06
C LEU A 827 -21.80 -17.51 -0.38
N LYS A 828 -21.43 -17.90 -1.61
CA LYS A 828 -20.04 -17.88 -2.09
C LYS A 828 -19.85 -16.78 -3.12
N PRO A 829 -19.30 -15.61 -2.75
CA PRO A 829 -19.10 -14.51 -3.70
C PRO A 829 -18.28 -14.89 -4.93
N ALA A 830 -17.34 -15.84 -4.81
CA ALA A 830 -16.58 -16.35 -5.96
C ALA A 830 -17.47 -16.96 -7.07
N LEU A 831 -18.61 -17.56 -6.70
CA LEU A 831 -19.59 -18.14 -7.63
C LEU A 831 -20.74 -17.19 -7.96
N LEU A 832 -21.22 -16.45 -6.97
CA LEU A 832 -22.45 -15.66 -7.09
C LEU A 832 -22.17 -14.21 -7.53
N GLY A 833 -20.96 -13.71 -7.30
CA GLY A 833 -20.64 -12.29 -7.28
C GLY A 833 -21.03 -11.63 -5.94
N PRO A 834 -20.27 -10.63 -5.47
CA PRO A 834 -20.65 -9.73 -4.38
C PRO A 834 -22.10 -9.21 -4.41
N GLU A 835 -22.59 -8.75 -5.57
CA GLU A 835 -23.90 -8.09 -5.70
C GLU A 835 -25.05 -9.05 -5.38
N LEU A 836 -25.07 -10.19 -6.08
CA LEU A 836 -26.11 -11.19 -5.92
C LEU A 836 -26.06 -11.82 -4.52
N SER A 837 -24.85 -12.01 -3.96
CA SER A 837 -24.68 -12.48 -2.58
C SER A 837 -25.39 -11.54 -1.60
N MET A 838 -25.19 -10.22 -1.70
CA MET A 838 -25.85 -9.25 -0.83
C MET A 838 -27.37 -9.22 -1.02
N ARG A 839 -27.85 -9.32 -2.26
CA ARG A 839 -29.30 -9.39 -2.55
C ARG A 839 -29.95 -10.65 -1.96
N LEU A 840 -29.29 -11.81 -2.09
CA LEU A 840 -29.75 -13.07 -1.48
C LEU A 840 -29.68 -13.03 0.04
N ALA A 841 -28.67 -12.39 0.62
CA ALA A 841 -28.59 -12.19 2.07
C ALA A 841 -29.76 -11.34 2.60
N ARG A 842 -30.09 -10.24 1.89
CA ARG A 842 -31.27 -9.42 2.22
C ARG A 842 -32.56 -10.21 2.09
N LEU A 843 -32.70 -11.04 1.06
CA LEU A 843 -33.86 -11.91 0.87
C LEU A 843 -33.99 -12.90 2.04
N ALA A 844 -32.90 -13.57 2.41
CA ALA A 844 -32.82 -14.49 3.55
C ALA A 844 -33.26 -13.81 4.86
N HIS A 845 -32.70 -12.64 5.16
CA HIS A 845 -32.98 -11.91 6.39
C HIS A 845 -34.40 -11.33 6.44
N ASN A 846 -34.84 -10.68 5.35
CA ASN A 846 -36.06 -9.86 5.37
C ASN A 846 -37.33 -10.66 5.09
N GLU A 847 -37.27 -11.65 4.21
CA GLU A 847 -38.45 -12.39 3.77
C GLU A 847 -38.56 -13.72 4.51
N PHE A 848 -37.46 -14.47 4.63
CA PHE A 848 -37.48 -15.79 5.27
C PHE A 848 -37.17 -15.73 6.78
N GLY A 849 -36.33 -14.80 7.24
CA GLY A 849 -35.89 -14.72 8.63
C GLY A 849 -34.85 -15.78 9.00
N ILE A 850 -34.12 -16.27 8.01
CA ILE A 850 -33.04 -17.26 8.15
C ILE A 850 -31.68 -16.54 8.06
N GLY A 851 -30.59 -17.21 8.42
CA GLY A 851 -29.25 -16.61 8.36
C GLY A 851 -28.67 -16.52 6.94
N ALA A 852 -27.67 -15.67 6.76
CA ALA A 852 -26.84 -15.62 5.55
C ALA A 852 -25.36 -15.86 5.91
N VAL A 853 -24.80 -16.96 5.44
CA VAL A 853 -23.41 -17.37 5.73
C VAL A 853 -22.54 -17.14 4.52
N PHE A 854 -21.81 -16.03 4.50
CA PHE A 854 -20.75 -15.82 3.52
C PHE A 854 -19.62 -16.84 3.70
N SER A 855 -19.26 -17.55 2.63
CA SER A 855 -18.27 -18.62 2.63
C SER A 855 -17.28 -18.46 1.48
N SER A 856 -16.05 -18.88 1.73
CA SER A 856 -14.96 -18.87 0.74
C SER A 856 -14.90 -20.17 -0.05
N SER A 857 -14.43 -20.07 -1.29
CA SER A 857 -14.08 -21.18 -2.17
C SER A 857 -12.57 -21.45 -2.16
N PHE A 858 -11.95 -21.38 -0.97
CA PHE A 858 -10.48 -21.34 -0.80
C PHE A 858 -9.86 -20.17 -1.59
N ASP A 859 -10.44 -18.99 -1.45
CA ASP A 859 -9.98 -17.76 -2.08
C ASP A 859 -8.70 -17.27 -1.41
N SER A 860 -7.92 -16.46 -2.12
CA SER A 860 -6.77 -15.79 -1.52
C SER A 860 -7.20 -14.71 -0.52
N GLY A 861 -6.28 -14.06 0.17
CA GLY A 861 -6.60 -13.02 1.15
C GLY A 861 -7.42 -11.88 0.57
N VAL A 862 -7.25 -11.54 -0.71
CA VAL A 862 -8.06 -10.52 -1.40
C VAL A 862 -9.54 -10.93 -1.46
N GLY A 863 -9.84 -12.13 -1.96
CA GLY A 863 -11.20 -12.65 -2.03
C GLY A 863 -11.81 -12.90 -0.64
N LEU A 864 -11.00 -13.40 0.30
CA LEU A 864 -11.39 -13.55 1.71
C LEU A 864 -11.74 -12.23 2.36
N ALA A 865 -10.98 -11.16 2.08
CA ALA A 865 -11.21 -9.85 2.63
C ALA A 865 -12.52 -9.23 2.13
N HIS A 866 -12.80 -9.32 0.83
CA HIS A 866 -14.09 -8.91 0.28
C HIS A 866 -15.24 -9.71 0.90
N THR A 867 -15.10 -11.03 0.97
CA THR A 867 -16.12 -11.91 1.55
C THR A 867 -16.41 -11.58 3.00
N ALA A 868 -15.37 -11.34 3.82
CA ALA A 868 -15.52 -10.96 5.22
C ALA A 868 -16.14 -9.57 5.40
N ILE A 869 -15.81 -8.60 4.54
CA ILE A 869 -16.42 -7.26 4.59
C ILE A 869 -17.91 -7.34 4.23
N LEU A 870 -18.28 -8.08 3.18
CA LEU A 870 -19.68 -8.28 2.79
C LEU A 870 -20.48 -8.99 3.89
N ALA A 871 -19.89 -10.01 4.51
CA ALA A 871 -20.46 -10.70 5.67
C ALA A 871 -20.77 -9.71 6.81
N ALA A 872 -19.80 -8.85 7.16
CA ALA A 872 -19.98 -7.84 8.19
C ALA A 872 -21.05 -6.81 7.83
N VAL A 873 -21.17 -6.45 6.56
CA VAL A 873 -22.25 -5.57 6.06
C VAL A 873 -23.61 -6.27 6.22
N SER A 874 -23.72 -7.53 5.80
CA SER A 874 -24.93 -8.33 5.88
C SER A 874 -25.43 -8.50 7.32
N ASP A 875 -24.54 -8.87 8.24
CA ASP A 875 -24.82 -9.00 9.69
C ASP A 875 -25.22 -7.69 10.36
N SER A 876 -24.86 -6.56 9.76
CA SER A 876 -25.14 -5.21 10.30
C SER A 876 -26.33 -4.53 9.63
N SER A 877 -26.93 -5.17 8.63
CA SER A 877 -28.06 -4.62 7.88
C SER A 877 -29.34 -4.75 8.69
N GLN A 878 -30.20 -3.73 8.65
CA GLN A 878 -31.49 -3.78 9.35
C GLN A 878 -32.36 -4.87 8.72
N ALA A 879 -32.60 -5.95 9.48
CA ALA A 879 -33.47 -7.03 9.07
C ALA A 879 -34.89 -6.82 9.62
N LYS A 880 -35.91 -7.11 8.80
CA LYS A 880 -37.33 -7.06 9.24
C LYS A 880 -37.67 -8.15 10.27
N LYS A 881 -37.02 -9.30 10.15
CA LYS A 881 -37.04 -10.42 11.11
C LYS A 881 -35.70 -10.43 11.84
N ASP A 882 -35.59 -11.05 13.00
CA ASP A 882 -34.32 -11.22 13.72
C ASP A 882 -33.65 -12.52 13.25
N PRO A 883 -32.76 -12.49 12.23
CA PRO A 883 -32.15 -13.71 11.71
C PRO A 883 -31.14 -14.28 12.69
N SER A 884 -30.96 -15.61 12.66
CA SER A 884 -29.84 -16.23 13.36
C SER A 884 -28.52 -15.83 12.70
N LEU A 885 -27.62 -15.24 13.48
CA LEU A 885 -26.25 -14.93 13.05
C LEU A 885 -25.35 -16.15 13.28
N TYR A 886 -24.57 -16.50 12.27
CA TYR A 886 -23.69 -17.66 12.29
C TYR A 886 -22.25 -17.23 12.02
N ALA A 887 -21.28 -18.03 12.47
CA ALA A 887 -19.89 -17.83 12.05
C ALA A 887 -19.74 -18.01 10.53
N HIS A 888 -18.93 -17.18 9.87
CA HIS A 888 -18.79 -17.17 8.41
C HIS A 888 -17.70 -18.10 7.91
N GLY A 889 -17.93 -18.65 6.71
CA GLY A 889 -17.14 -19.65 5.97
C GLY A 889 -15.78 -19.19 5.46
N VAL A 890 -15.12 -18.24 6.14
CA VAL A 890 -13.85 -17.62 5.72
C VAL A 890 -12.63 -18.21 6.44
N GLY A 891 -12.79 -19.34 7.15
CA GLY A 891 -11.70 -20.05 7.85
C GLY A 891 -10.73 -20.80 6.93
N THR A 892 -10.99 -20.82 5.62
CA THR A 892 -10.18 -21.49 4.59
C THR A 892 -8.76 -20.95 4.47
N PHE A 893 -8.48 -19.73 4.95
CA PHE A 893 -7.12 -19.16 4.98
C PHE A 893 -6.10 -20.09 5.67
N SER A 894 -6.55 -20.90 6.64
CA SER A 894 -5.69 -21.85 7.36
C SER A 894 -5.18 -23.00 6.48
N MET A 895 -5.78 -23.19 5.30
CA MET A 895 -5.41 -24.23 4.33
C MET A 895 -4.49 -23.70 3.23
N LEU A 896 -4.11 -22.42 3.28
CA LEU A 896 -3.17 -21.79 2.35
C LEU A 896 -1.81 -21.62 3.03
N SER A 897 -0.74 -22.02 2.33
CA SER A 897 0.64 -21.86 2.80
C SER A 897 1.15 -20.42 2.81
N GLY A 898 0.48 -19.53 2.09
CA GLY A 898 0.81 -18.13 1.95
C GLY A 898 -0.42 -17.35 1.55
N ASP A 899 -0.24 -16.07 1.24
CA ASP A 899 -1.36 -15.16 0.98
C ASP A 899 -0.99 -14.10 -0.07
N THR A 900 -2.01 -13.57 -0.74
CA THR A 900 -1.92 -12.40 -1.63
C THR A 900 -2.00 -11.08 -0.86
N LEU A 901 -2.46 -11.12 0.41
CA LEU A 901 -2.42 -9.97 1.31
C LEU A 901 -1.14 -9.93 2.16
N SER A 902 -0.69 -8.71 2.44
CA SER A 902 0.35 -8.44 3.43
C SER A 902 -0.06 -7.28 4.34
N PRO A 903 -0.18 -7.51 5.66
CA PRO A 903 -0.14 -8.80 6.37
C PRO A 903 -1.16 -9.84 5.85
N GLN A 904 -0.84 -11.13 6.01
CA GLN A 904 -1.72 -12.23 5.60
C GLN A 904 -3.10 -12.15 6.30
N PHE A 905 -4.17 -12.58 5.65
CA PHE A 905 -5.55 -12.57 6.14
C PHE A 905 -5.67 -13.17 7.54
N GLY A 906 -4.97 -14.27 7.78
CA GLY A 906 -4.95 -14.95 9.07
C GLY A 906 -4.49 -14.07 10.24
N SER A 907 -3.69 -13.03 10.00
CA SER A 907 -3.22 -12.08 11.03
C SER A 907 -4.31 -11.16 11.58
N TYR A 908 -5.43 -11.01 10.84
CA TYR A 908 -6.58 -10.21 11.27
C TYR A 908 -7.58 -11.02 12.11
N VAL A 909 -7.39 -12.33 12.22
CA VAL A 909 -8.19 -13.25 13.02
C VAL A 909 -7.52 -13.42 14.38
N ASN A 910 -8.24 -13.12 15.47
CA ASN A 910 -7.72 -13.28 16.82
C ASN A 910 -7.82 -14.75 17.32
N GLU A 911 -7.30 -14.98 18.53
CA GLU A 911 -7.33 -16.27 19.23
C GLU A 911 -8.74 -16.84 19.46
N ASN A 912 -9.78 -16.00 19.40
CA ASN A 912 -11.18 -16.40 19.57
C ASN A 912 -11.94 -16.57 18.24
N GLY A 913 -11.22 -16.62 17.11
CA GLY A 913 -11.84 -16.84 15.81
C GLY A 913 -12.67 -15.64 15.32
N MET A 914 -12.31 -14.43 15.74
CA MET A 914 -12.97 -13.18 15.35
C MET A 914 -12.05 -12.33 14.45
N ILE A 915 -12.55 -11.87 13.30
CA ILE A 915 -11.84 -10.97 12.38
C ILE A 915 -12.03 -9.51 12.78
N ASN A 916 -10.95 -8.74 12.82
CA ASN A 916 -10.99 -7.28 12.92
C ASN A 916 -11.24 -6.61 11.55
N ILE A 917 -12.52 -6.36 11.23
CA ILE A 917 -12.97 -5.82 9.95
C ILE A 917 -12.37 -4.44 9.63
N PRO A 918 -12.29 -3.46 10.57
CA PRO A 918 -11.65 -2.18 10.28
C PRO A 918 -10.17 -2.27 9.90
N SER A 919 -9.44 -3.20 10.50
CA SER A 919 -8.00 -3.39 10.22
C SER A 919 -7.79 -4.09 8.87
N LEU A 920 -8.61 -5.09 8.58
CA LEU A 920 -8.64 -5.77 7.28
C LEU A 920 -9.03 -4.83 6.15
N ALA A 921 -10.06 -4.00 6.33
CA ALA A 921 -10.45 -3.05 5.29
C ALA A 921 -9.38 -1.99 5.00
N ARG A 922 -8.60 -1.59 6.00
CA ARG A 922 -7.44 -0.70 5.80
C ARG A 922 -6.33 -1.37 5.01
N SER A 923 -6.20 -2.70 5.07
CA SER A 923 -5.19 -3.39 4.27
C SER A 923 -5.55 -3.35 2.80
N LEU A 924 -6.83 -3.38 2.42
CA LEU A 924 -7.27 -3.21 1.01
C LEU A 924 -7.29 -1.76 0.53
N TYR A 925 -7.45 -0.79 1.44
CA TYR A 925 -7.68 0.60 1.08
C TYR A 925 -6.44 1.27 0.47
N GLY A 926 -6.56 1.71 -0.78
CA GLY A 926 -5.47 2.34 -1.53
C GLY A 926 -4.40 1.37 -2.07
N LEU A 927 -4.60 0.05 -1.97
CA LEU A 927 -3.67 -0.94 -2.53
C LEU A 927 -3.69 -0.95 -4.06
N SER A 928 -2.51 -1.06 -4.67
CA SER A 928 -2.34 -1.45 -6.08
C SER A 928 -1.61 -2.80 -6.21
N ILE A 929 -1.70 -3.43 -7.38
CA ILE A 929 -1.08 -4.74 -7.64
C ILE A 929 0.45 -4.75 -7.40
N ASP A 930 1.10 -3.64 -7.74
CA ASP A 930 2.54 -3.41 -7.48
C ASP A 930 2.89 -3.43 -5.99
N GLU A 931 1.97 -3.02 -5.11
CA GLU A 931 2.19 -3.01 -3.65
C GLU A 931 2.06 -4.41 -3.05
N MET A 932 1.30 -5.31 -3.70
CA MET A 932 1.22 -6.72 -3.30
C MET A 932 2.50 -7.49 -3.67
N LYS A 933 3.08 -7.22 -4.86
CA LYS A 933 4.33 -7.86 -5.34
C LYS A 933 5.55 -7.61 -4.43
N GLU A 934 5.64 -6.44 -3.78
CA GLU A 934 6.78 -6.13 -2.90
C GLU A 934 6.75 -6.91 -1.57
N SER A 935 5.62 -7.53 -1.23
CA SER A 935 5.45 -8.25 0.03
C SER A 935 5.79 -9.74 -0.05
N SER A 936 5.65 -10.36 -1.23
CA SER A 936 5.94 -11.80 -1.46
C SER A 936 7.44 -12.11 -1.58
N ILE A 937 8.30 -11.10 -1.68
CA ILE A 937 9.76 -11.26 -1.79
C ILE A 937 10.44 -11.39 -0.40
N MET A 938 9.68 -11.28 0.70
CA MET A 938 10.24 -11.22 2.06
C MET A 938 10.16 -12.53 2.89
N GLU A 939 9.69 -13.66 2.34
CA GLU A 939 9.55 -14.92 3.11
C GLU A 939 10.53 -16.04 2.77
N ASP A 940 11.42 -15.88 1.79
CA ASP A 940 12.49 -16.86 1.53
C ASP A 940 13.89 -16.23 1.76
N SER A 941 14.36 -16.18 3.01
CA SER A 941 15.74 -16.54 3.40
C SER A 941 16.11 -16.14 4.84
N GLU A 942 16.56 -17.17 5.56
CA GLU A 942 17.51 -17.17 6.68
C GLU A 942 17.00 -16.83 8.09
N ASP A 943 16.73 -17.92 8.83
CA ASP A 943 16.94 -18.04 10.27
C ASP A 943 18.27 -17.37 10.67
N PHE A 944 18.19 -16.18 11.23
CA PHE A 944 19.27 -15.61 12.04
C PHE A 944 19.28 -16.35 13.38
N ALA A 945 20.06 -17.43 13.46
CA ALA A 945 20.61 -17.87 14.73
C ALA A 945 21.48 -16.74 15.31
N PRO A 946 21.38 -16.43 16.61
CA PRO A 946 22.27 -15.44 17.22
C PRO A 946 23.70 -16.01 17.25
N ASP A 947 24.65 -15.24 16.73
CA ASP A 947 26.09 -15.48 16.87
C ASP A 947 26.44 -15.56 18.37
N ASP A 948 26.75 -16.76 18.85
CA ASP A 948 27.34 -17.00 20.16
C ASP A 948 28.87 -16.92 19.98
N ASP A 949 29.41 -15.70 20.12
CA ASP A 949 30.83 -15.47 20.37
C ASP A 949 31.15 -15.98 21.78
N ASN A 950 31.63 -17.22 21.89
CA ASN A 950 32.42 -17.69 23.03
C ASN A 950 33.32 -18.86 22.59
N ASP A 951 34.46 -18.51 22.01
CA ASP A 951 35.61 -19.39 21.88
C ASP A 951 36.58 -19.03 23.02
N ASP A 952 36.55 -19.82 24.11
CA ASP A 952 37.68 -20.10 25.00
C ASP A 952 37.19 -20.94 26.20
N ASP A 953 37.25 -22.27 26.08
CA ASP A 953 38.03 -23.08 27.04
C ASP A 953 38.01 -24.58 26.68
N LYS A 954 39.22 -25.12 26.52
CA LYS A 954 39.53 -26.55 26.44
C LYS A 954 39.18 -27.26 27.74
N VAL A 955 38.40 -28.35 27.72
CA VAL A 955 38.69 -29.56 28.53
C VAL A 955 38.15 -30.82 27.84
N LEU A 956 39.00 -31.85 27.84
CA LEU A 956 38.85 -33.23 27.39
C LEU A 956 37.67 -34.00 28.02
N LEU A 957 37.20 -35.04 27.30
CA LEU A 957 36.80 -36.42 27.72
C LEU A 957 35.75 -36.95 26.71
N SER A 958 36.15 -37.75 25.71
CA SER A 958 36.24 -39.22 25.70
C SER A 958 34.90 -39.97 25.72
N ASP A 959 34.75 -40.83 24.70
CA ASP A 959 33.86 -42.01 24.59
C ASP A 959 32.35 -41.73 24.52
N GLY A 960 31.55 -42.30 23.62
CA GLY A 960 31.70 -43.39 22.66
C GLY A 960 30.29 -43.82 22.22
N ILE A 961 30.23 -44.77 21.28
CA ILE A 961 29.05 -45.57 20.85
C ILE A 961 28.21 -44.90 19.75
N GLU A 962 28.48 -45.14 18.46
CA GLU A 962 28.09 -46.32 17.65
C GLU A 962 26.56 -46.56 17.53
N SER A 963 26.04 -46.24 16.33
CA SER A 963 25.53 -47.23 15.35
C SER A 963 24.03 -47.32 15.01
N TYR A 964 23.84 -47.67 13.71
CA TYR A 964 22.69 -48.25 12.98
C TYR A 964 21.42 -47.41 12.78
N GLN A 965 21.14 -46.92 11.56
CA GLN A 965 20.56 -47.59 10.37
C GLN A 965 19.07 -48.00 10.47
N ALA A 966 18.31 -47.43 9.53
CA ALA A 966 17.19 -47.99 8.76
C ALA A 966 15.85 -48.33 9.45
N SER A 967 14.84 -47.53 9.11
CA SER A 967 13.56 -47.99 8.52
C SER A 967 12.87 -46.84 7.81
#